data_AF-A0AAE2PXI5-F1
#
_entry.id   AF-A0AAE2PXI5-F1
#
_cell.length_a   1.000
_cell.length_b   1.000
_cell.length_c   1.000
_cell.angle_alpha   90.00
_cell.angle_beta   90.00
_cell.angle_gamma   90.00
#
_symmetry.space_group_name_H-M   'P 1'
#
loop_
_entity.id
_entity.type
_entity.pdbx_description
1 polymer ?
#
loop_
_entity_poly.entity_id
_entity_poly.type
_entity_poly.pdbx_seq_one_letter_code
_entity_poly.pdbx_strand_id
1 'polypeptide(L)'
;MPLKTAAELWNSLNSGGRLAPKSHDRQFVADLRAQLHIPALQDVGAYLRQHDVDISTFLIAVLNALQPFSMMLTDIYEMFTEGGVSRSNEQLLIEFDFNEGDKLSFDADAFRRARNAIENLHNVVAQRAYKPEDLIAISRGLQTAIAETLGIERARAAIAAPIASNQATAWINNVDWPYRTPAPLPTGAITDPLSQALLPVATMVDELCRRTGRYTSQGDLRSARRDDEPQMSKRAPIRQWSESTLAHAQDDHIARFQLLRMLWYYQRVPQSHRGVLADRVEALVNAHSELVAAKASYHDLEDLLDLPIWKHRSQLYSIWLVTLIKREVEKGGERFQLVGVNNCLTFAFSPTHVANLHVGNDVLELMAELRVAAQGIALMGTGRKQNIQPDYSLLQRRSDGSHRIIYVLEAKQYARANTRNFNQALRDYAKLNTEALVALANYGPVPTSQPQKLLELCQRAGDVNVSERCEAFACVTPTNADSARQLRRHLRRAITDYALPLPKLIVDVSSSMADVLTPQAYCDWPSTAQSISNSGMELILADSYQTTVRSGEPVRQAMLNLFETAVHGPLQGIYDITRAERGALMLFTDQSGFHEVINYRDDLAGIIVLQPNGSLVICMNKSQESLLRRAIQKLIAHCSIGESY
;
A
#
# COMPACT_ATOMS: atom_id res chain seq x y z
N MET A 1 -9.17 42.02 3.62
CA MET A 1 -10.22 42.34 2.62
C MET A 1 -10.84 41.02 2.20
N PRO A 2 -12.18 40.91 2.07
CA PRO A 2 -12.77 39.71 1.49
C PRO A 2 -12.32 39.58 0.03
N LEU A 3 -11.60 38.51 -0.31
CA LEU A 3 -11.27 38.17 -1.70
C LEU A 3 -12.59 37.95 -2.45
N LYS A 4 -12.81 38.69 -3.55
CA LYS A 4 -14.10 38.73 -4.27
C LYS A 4 -14.10 37.91 -5.55
N THR A 5 -12.93 37.53 -6.07
CA THR A 5 -12.81 36.84 -7.37
C THR A 5 -11.87 35.64 -7.33
N ALA A 6 -12.06 34.69 -8.24
CA ALA A 6 -11.16 33.54 -8.41
C ALA A 6 -9.71 33.98 -8.71
N ALA A 7 -9.53 35.06 -9.48
CA ALA A 7 -8.21 35.61 -9.78
C ALA A 7 -7.50 36.19 -8.55
N GLU A 8 -8.23 36.89 -7.67
CA GLU A 8 -7.70 37.37 -6.39
C GLU A 8 -7.31 36.22 -5.47
N LEU A 9 -8.15 35.17 -5.38
CA LEU A 9 -7.82 33.97 -4.61
C LEU A 9 -6.57 33.28 -5.17
N TRP A 10 -6.49 33.03 -6.48
CA TRP A 10 -5.29 32.45 -7.09
C TRP A 10 -4.01 33.26 -6.79
N ASN A 11 -4.09 34.60 -6.86
CA ASN A 11 -2.96 35.45 -6.51
C ASN A 11 -2.58 35.31 -5.03
N SER A 12 -3.55 35.22 -4.12
CA SER A 12 -3.27 34.97 -2.70
C SER A 12 -2.57 33.64 -2.47
N LEU A 13 -3.04 32.56 -3.11
CA LEU A 13 -2.44 31.22 -3.01
C LEU A 13 -1.02 31.18 -3.57
N ASN A 14 -0.74 31.96 -4.61
CA ASN A 14 0.58 32.04 -5.23
C ASN A 14 1.51 33.07 -4.55
N SER A 15 1.00 33.84 -3.60
CA SER A 15 1.78 34.82 -2.81
C SER A 15 2.40 34.17 -1.57
N GLY A 16 3.45 34.79 -1.01
CA GLY A 16 4.02 34.38 0.29
C GLY A 16 4.73 33.02 0.32
N GLY A 17 4.97 32.36 -0.83
CA GLY A 17 5.61 31.04 -0.89
C GLY A 17 4.70 29.87 -0.51
N ARG A 18 3.38 30.10 -0.39
CA ARG A 18 2.38 29.07 -0.11
C ARG A 18 2.34 28.02 -1.21
N LEU A 19 2.30 28.44 -2.47
CA LEU A 19 2.49 27.55 -3.62
C LEU A 19 3.88 27.74 -4.25
N ALA A 20 4.40 26.66 -4.79
CA ALA A 20 5.57 26.57 -5.64
C ALA A 20 5.21 25.95 -7.01
N PRO A 21 4.41 26.63 -7.87
CA PRO A 21 3.91 26.10 -9.14
C PRO A 21 4.98 25.62 -10.13
N LYS A 22 6.21 26.13 -9.98
CA LYS A 22 7.35 25.82 -10.86
C LYS A 22 8.12 24.58 -10.43
N SER A 23 7.98 24.15 -9.18
CA SER A 23 8.66 22.98 -8.61
C SER A 23 7.65 21.97 -8.05
N HIS A 24 7.44 21.94 -6.73
CA HIS A 24 6.70 20.91 -6.01
C HIS A 24 5.20 20.88 -6.36
N ASP A 25 4.59 22.03 -6.62
CA ASP A 25 3.14 22.11 -6.89
C ASP A 25 2.78 22.06 -8.37
N ARG A 26 3.74 21.73 -9.22
CA ARG A 26 3.49 21.73 -10.67
C ARG A 26 2.40 20.74 -11.08
N GLN A 27 2.33 19.58 -10.42
CA GLN A 27 1.26 18.61 -10.68
C GLN A 27 -0.09 19.13 -10.17
N PHE A 28 -0.14 19.69 -8.97
CA PHE A 28 -1.33 20.38 -8.45
C PHE A 28 -1.86 21.43 -9.44
N VAL A 29 -0.99 22.25 -10.03
CA VAL A 29 -1.39 23.24 -11.03
C VAL A 29 -1.82 22.59 -12.36
N ALA A 30 -1.24 21.45 -12.75
CA ALA A 30 -1.70 20.70 -13.91
C ALA A 30 -3.11 20.12 -13.70
N ASP A 31 -3.38 19.58 -12.52
CA ASP A 31 -4.69 19.02 -12.15
C ASP A 31 -5.73 20.14 -12.05
N LEU A 32 -5.37 21.28 -11.46
CA LEU A 32 -6.21 22.47 -11.41
C LEU A 32 -6.58 22.97 -12.82
N ARG A 33 -5.61 23.03 -13.73
CA ARG A 33 -5.86 23.39 -15.14
C ARG A 33 -6.83 22.41 -15.79
N ALA A 34 -6.61 21.12 -15.63
CA ALA A 34 -7.46 20.10 -16.23
C ALA A 34 -8.93 20.24 -15.76
N GLN A 35 -9.15 20.49 -14.46
CA GLN A 35 -10.48 20.64 -13.91
C GLN A 35 -11.21 21.92 -14.35
N LEU A 36 -10.46 23.01 -14.48
CA LEU A 36 -11.01 24.29 -14.97
C LEU A 36 -11.03 24.36 -16.50
N HIS A 37 -10.66 23.28 -17.20
CA HIS A 37 -10.53 23.21 -18.65
C HIS A 37 -9.59 24.29 -19.23
N ILE A 38 -8.58 24.68 -18.44
CA ILE A 38 -7.56 25.64 -18.84
C ILE A 38 -6.54 24.93 -19.74
N PRO A 39 -6.23 25.47 -20.93
CA PRO A 39 -5.18 24.95 -21.79
C PRO A 39 -3.84 24.75 -21.05
N ALA A 40 -3.16 23.63 -21.31
CA ALA A 40 -2.02 23.14 -20.53
C ALA A 40 -0.84 24.13 -20.35
N LEU A 41 -0.69 25.08 -21.29
CA LEU A 41 0.39 26.09 -21.28
C LEU A 41 -0.09 27.49 -20.87
N GLN A 42 -1.39 27.68 -20.66
CA GLN A 42 -1.92 28.98 -20.29
C GLN A 42 -1.66 29.27 -18.80
N ASP A 43 -1.39 30.53 -18.50
CA ASP A 43 -1.27 31.01 -17.13
C ASP A 43 -2.66 31.03 -16.47
N VAL A 44 -2.77 30.43 -15.28
CA VAL A 44 -4.04 30.29 -14.56
C VAL A 44 -4.58 31.67 -14.17
N GLY A 45 -3.73 32.58 -13.68
CA GLY A 45 -4.16 33.91 -13.27
C GLY A 45 -4.63 34.77 -14.43
N ALA A 46 -3.96 34.69 -15.59
CA ALA A 46 -4.41 35.33 -16.82
C ALA A 46 -5.75 34.78 -17.31
N TYR A 47 -5.94 33.45 -17.29
CA TYR A 47 -7.20 32.81 -17.67
C TYR A 47 -8.36 33.28 -16.79
N LEU A 48 -8.20 33.23 -15.46
CA LEU A 48 -9.22 33.62 -14.49
C LEU A 48 -9.63 35.11 -14.56
N ARG A 49 -8.75 35.98 -15.09
CA ARG A 49 -9.10 37.39 -15.35
C ARG A 49 -9.90 37.60 -16.63
N GLN A 50 -9.76 36.68 -17.59
CA GLN A 50 -10.37 36.76 -18.92
C GLN A 50 -11.69 35.98 -19.01
N HIS A 51 -11.95 35.08 -18.07
CA HIS A 51 -13.11 34.19 -18.07
C HIS A 51 -13.89 34.37 -16.76
N ASP A 52 -15.22 34.28 -16.84
CA ASP A 52 -16.12 34.41 -15.69
C ASP A 52 -16.18 33.10 -14.88
N VAL A 53 -15.06 32.77 -14.23
CA VAL A 53 -14.99 31.65 -13.29
C VAL A 53 -15.32 32.17 -11.90
N ASP A 54 -16.46 31.76 -11.36
CA ASP A 54 -16.85 32.15 -10.01
C ASP A 54 -15.91 31.53 -8.95
N ILE A 55 -15.82 32.19 -7.81
CA ILE A 55 -14.91 31.81 -6.73
C ILE A 55 -15.19 30.40 -6.17
N SER A 56 -16.45 29.95 -6.20
CA SER A 56 -16.84 28.64 -5.68
C SER A 56 -16.36 27.54 -6.63
N THR A 57 -16.59 27.71 -7.94
CA THR A 57 -16.07 26.79 -8.97
C THR A 57 -14.56 26.68 -8.91
N PHE A 58 -13.86 27.81 -8.78
CA PHE A 58 -12.41 27.81 -8.63
C PHE A 58 -11.96 27.08 -7.35
N LEU A 59 -12.63 27.33 -6.22
CA LEU A 59 -12.32 26.68 -4.96
C LEU A 59 -12.55 25.16 -5.02
N ILE A 60 -13.65 24.69 -5.61
CA ILE A 60 -13.90 23.26 -5.83
C ILE A 60 -12.71 22.64 -6.58
N ALA A 61 -12.26 23.29 -7.64
CA ALA A 61 -11.16 22.80 -8.45
C ALA A 61 -9.84 22.73 -7.65
N VAL A 62 -9.58 23.72 -6.80
CA VAL A 62 -8.45 23.70 -5.86
C VAL A 62 -8.56 22.54 -4.88
N LEU A 63 -9.71 22.34 -4.23
CA LEU A 63 -9.91 21.25 -3.25
C LEU A 63 -9.75 19.87 -3.88
N ASN A 64 -10.26 19.69 -5.09
CA ASN A 64 -10.06 18.46 -5.84
C ASN A 64 -8.59 18.23 -6.20
N ALA A 65 -7.86 19.28 -6.60
CA ALA A 65 -6.43 19.18 -6.88
C ALA A 65 -5.59 18.91 -5.61
N LEU A 66 -6.09 19.30 -4.43
CA LEU A 66 -5.49 18.96 -3.14
C LEU A 66 -5.83 17.54 -2.65
N GLN A 67 -6.75 16.83 -3.30
CA GLN A 67 -7.22 15.51 -2.86
C GLN A 67 -6.08 14.50 -2.65
N PRO A 68 -5.08 14.34 -3.54
CA PRO A 68 -3.97 13.41 -3.31
C PRO A 68 -3.21 13.73 -2.01
N PHE A 69 -2.99 15.01 -1.72
CA PHE A 69 -2.33 15.43 -0.48
C PHE A 69 -3.16 15.06 0.76
N SER A 70 -4.47 15.33 0.72
CA SER A 70 -5.38 14.91 1.80
C SER A 70 -5.33 13.41 2.05
N MET A 71 -5.27 12.60 1.00
CA MET A 71 -5.20 11.14 1.12
C MET A 71 -3.87 10.68 1.73
N MET A 72 -2.75 11.31 1.35
CA MET A 72 -1.46 11.01 1.98
C MET A 72 -1.49 11.33 3.48
N LEU A 73 -2.02 12.49 3.86
CA LEU A 73 -2.14 12.88 5.27
C LEU A 73 -2.98 11.88 6.07
N THR A 74 -4.12 11.44 5.51
CA THR A 74 -4.97 10.44 6.15
C THR A 74 -4.24 9.11 6.32
N ASP A 75 -3.60 8.60 5.26
CA ASP A 75 -2.87 7.33 5.30
C ASP A 75 -1.74 7.36 6.35
N ILE A 76 -1.00 8.47 6.39
CA ILE A 76 0.08 8.70 7.35
C ILE A 76 -0.48 8.75 8.78
N TYR A 77 -1.56 9.51 8.99
CA TYR A 77 -2.22 9.61 10.28
C TYR A 77 -2.74 8.26 10.78
N GLU A 78 -3.41 7.49 9.91
CA GLU A 78 -3.93 6.16 10.23
C GLU A 78 -2.80 5.21 10.65
N MET A 79 -1.72 5.15 9.86
CA MET A 79 -0.53 4.35 10.18
C MET A 79 0.02 4.66 11.58
N PHE A 80 0.01 5.93 12.00
CA PHE A 80 0.42 6.30 13.35
C PHE A 80 -0.60 5.91 14.41
N THR A 81 -1.89 6.18 14.20
CA THR A 81 -2.94 5.79 15.17
C THR A 81 -2.97 4.29 15.47
N GLU A 82 -2.78 3.46 14.44
CA GLU A 82 -2.76 2.00 14.58
C GLU A 82 -1.50 1.47 15.28
N GLY A 83 -0.40 2.25 15.28
CA GLY A 83 0.82 1.95 16.02
C GLY A 83 0.70 2.07 17.54
N GLY A 84 -0.51 2.14 18.10
CA GLY A 84 -0.77 2.34 19.53
C GLY A 84 -0.95 3.80 19.94
N VAL A 85 -1.06 4.72 18.99
CA VAL A 85 -1.30 6.15 19.24
C VAL A 85 -2.80 6.35 19.46
N SER A 86 -3.24 6.06 20.69
CA SER A 86 -4.64 6.23 21.10
C SER A 86 -4.77 7.33 22.16
N ARG A 87 -5.78 8.18 21.95
CA ARG A 87 -6.28 9.27 22.81
C ARG A 87 -5.76 9.28 24.25
N SER A 88 -4.65 9.97 24.47
CA SER A 88 -4.36 10.75 25.68
C SER A 88 -3.06 11.52 25.42
N ASN A 89 -2.92 12.68 26.06
CA ASN A 89 -1.93 13.76 25.88
C ASN A 89 -0.41 13.43 25.78
N GLU A 90 0.07 12.27 25.32
CA GLU A 90 1.51 11.97 25.32
C GLU A 90 2.07 11.43 23.99
N GLN A 91 2.59 12.40 23.21
CA GLN A 91 3.97 12.41 22.70
C GLN A 91 4.40 11.38 21.63
N LEU A 92 3.66 11.16 20.53
CA LEU A 92 4.33 10.83 19.26
C LEU A 92 4.56 12.07 18.41
N LEU A 93 5.76 12.60 18.57
CA LEU A 93 6.31 13.70 17.79
C LEU A 93 6.91 13.10 16.51
N ILE A 94 6.52 13.60 15.34
CA ILE A 94 7.28 13.41 14.11
C ILE A 94 8.27 14.55 14.07
N GLU A 95 9.48 14.27 14.53
CA GLU A 95 10.57 15.21 14.37
C GLU A 95 11.19 15.02 12.99
N PHE A 96 11.13 16.06 12.17
CA PHE A 96 12.00 16.16 11.03
C PHE A 96 13.25 16.94 11.43
N ASP A 97 14.40 16.28 11.31
CA ASP A 97 15.70 16.92 11.48
C ASP A 97 16.34 17.13 10.09
N PHE A 98 16.27 18.38 9.62
CA PHE A 98 16.68 18.75 8.26
C PHE A 98 18.15 19.19 8.15
N ASN A 99 18.96 19.02 9.19
CA ASN A 99 20.38 19.43 9.30
C ASN A 99 20.67 20.94 9.14
N GLU A 100 19.88 21.70 8.37
CA GLU A 100 20.00 23.15 8.17
C GLU A 100 18.63 23.83 8.41
N GLY A 101 18.32 24.13 9.68
CA GLY A 101 17.10 24.85 10.08
C GLY A 101 16.51 24.40 11.42
N ASP A 102 15.41 25.03 11.83
CA ASP A 102 14.65 24.63 13.02
C ASP A 102 14.12 23.20 12.86
N LYS A 103 14.34 22.36 13.89
CA LYS A 103 13.71 21.04 14.00
C LYS A 103 12.21 21.22 13.94
N LEU A 104 11.57 20.54 13.00
CA LEU A 104 10.15 20.71 12.81
C LEU A 104 9.42 19.48 13.31
N SER A 105 8.81 19.66 14.48
CA SER A 105 8.07 18.64 15.18
C SER A 105 6.58 18.73 14.87
N PHE A 106 6.02 17.67 14.30
CA PHE A 106 4.58 17.53 14.15
C PHE A 106 4.06 16.49 15.13
N ASP A 107 3.19 16.88 16.04
CA ASP A 107 2.39 15.92 16.81
C ASP A 107 1.21 15.40 15.96
N ALA A 108 0.55 14.35 16.44
CA ALA A 108 -0.71 13.88 15.86
C ALA A 108 -1.77 15.00 15.74
N ASP A 109 -1.68 16.02 16.60
CA ASP A 109 -2.53 17.20 16.57
C ASP A 109 -2.29 18.10 15.36
N ALA A 110 -1.07 18.19 14.84
CA ALA A 110 -0.78 18.91 13.60
C ALA A 110 -1.44 18.22 12.39
N PHE A 111 -1.39 16.89 12.32
CA PHE A 111 -2.10 16.12 11.30
C PHE A 111 -3.62 16.24 11.46
N ARG A 112 -4.12 16.20 12.70
CA ARG A 112 -5.54 16.43 13.01
C ARG A 112 -5.98 17.84 12.61
N ARG A 113 -5.20 18.88 12.89
CA ARG A 113 -5.48 20.26 12.47
C ARG A 113 -5.50 20.39 10.96
N ALA A 114 -4.53 19.80 10.25
CA ALA A 114 -4.51 19.79 8.80
C ALA A 114 -5.72 19.05 8.20
N ARG A 115 -6.07 17.89 8.77
CA ARG A 115 -7.25 17.13 8.38
C ARG A 115 -8.54 17.92 8.63
N ASN A 116 -8.69 18.52 9.81
CA ASN A 116 -9.83 19.36 10.15
C ASN A 116 -9.91 20.60 9.26
N ALA A 117 -8.78 21.23 8.90
CA ALA A 117 -8.75 22.34 7.96
C ALA A 117 -9.21 21.89 6.56
N ILE A 118 -8.77 20.72 6.09
CA ILE A 118 -9.26 20.13 4.83
C ILE A 118 -10.75 19.75 4.92
N GLU A 119 -11.20 19.19 6.04
CA GLU A 119 -12.62 18.88 6.29
C GLU A 119 -13.49 20.14 6.31
N ASN A 120 -13.02 21.21 6.96
CA ASN A 120 -13.67 22.52 7.00
C ASN A 120 -13.69 23.16 5.61
N LEU A 121 -12.60 23.04 4.85
CA LEU A 121 -12.50 23.50 3.48
C LEU A 121 -13.52 22.83 2.56
N HIS A 122 -13.78 21.53 2.76
CA HIS A 122 -14.86 20.85 2.04
C HIS A 122 -16.24 21.42 2.37
N ASN A 123 -16.42 22.07 3.53
CA ASN A 123 -17.67 22.77 3.89
C ASN A 123 -17.76 24.18 3.29
N VAL A 124 -16.72 24.70 2.63
CA VAL A 124 -16.72 26.06 2.04
C VAL A 124 -17.56 26.14 0.77
N VAL A 125 -17.86 24.99 0.16
CA VAL A 125 -18.75 24.85 -0.99
C VAL A 125 -19.99 24.11 -0.54
N ALA A 126 -21.17 24.48 -1.04
CA ALA A 126 -22.39 23.75 -0.75
C ALA A 126 -22.25 22.32 -1.30
N GLN A 127 -22.32 21.33 -0.41
CA GLN A 127 -22.23 19.93 -0.77
C GLN A 127 -23.43 19.17 -0.21
N ARG A 128 -23.86 18.14 -0.92
CA ARG A 128 -24.86 17.23 -0.36
C ARG A 128 -24.18 16.19 0.53
N ALA A 129 -24.76 16.03 1.71
CA ALA A 129 -24.40 15.04 2.69
C ALA A 129 -25.34 13.84 2.62
N TYR A 130 -24.77 12.65 2.81
CA TYR A 130 -25.44 11.37 2.67
C TYR A 130 -25.04 10.43 3.80
N LYS A 131 -25.86 9.40 4.02
CA LYS A 131 -25.48 8.14 4.69
C LYS A 131 -25.37 7.00 3.67
N PRO A 132 -24.68 5.90 3.99
CA PRO A 132 -24.67 4.71 3.15
C PRO A 132 -26.09 4.22 2.77
N GLU A 133 -27.02 4.25 3.72
CA GLU A 133 -28.43 3.89 3.51
C GLU A 133 -29.17 4.82 2.53
N ASP A 134 -28.80 6.10 2.46
CA ASP A 134 -29.37 7.06 1.52
C ASP A 134 -29.03 6.67 0.07
N LEU A 135 -27.83 6.11 -0.18
CA LEU A 135 -27.45 5.66 -1.53
C LEU A 135 -28.39 4.55 -2.03
N ILE A 136 -28.72 3.61 -1.15
CA ILE A 136 -29.63 2.50 -1.43
C ILE A 136 -31.04 3.04 -1.65
N ALA A 137 -31.50 3.97 -0.81
CA ALA A 137 -32.81 4.60 -0.93
C ALA A 137 -32.95 5.38 -2.24
N ILE A 138 -31.94 6.19 -2.62
CA ILE A 138 -31.91 6.92 -3.89
C ILE A 138 -31.91 5.93 -5.06
N SER A 139 -31.08 4.89 -5.02
CA SER A 139 -31.02 3.89 -6.09
C SER A 139 -32.39 3.23 -6.34
N ARG A 140 -33.04 2.73 -5.27
CA ARG A 140 -34.38 2.12 -5.36
C ARG A 140 -35.43 3.15 -5.77
N GLY A 141 -35.38 4.35 -5.20
CA GLY A 141 -36.30 5.44 -5.50
C GLY A 141 -36.23 5.88 -6.96
N LEU A 142 -35.06 5.91 -7.58
CA LEU A 142 -34.90 6.20 -9.01
C LEU A 142 -35.55 5.13 -9.89
N GLN A 143 -35.55 3.86 -9.48
CA GLN A 143 -36.26 2.79 -10.19
C GLN A 143 -37.78 2.93 -10.03
N THR A 144 -38.25 3.30 -8.85
CA THR A 144 -39.67 3.56 -8.61
C THR A 144 -40.16 4.77 -9.39
N ALA A 145 -39.42 5.89 -9.36
CA ALA A 145 -39.81 7.14 -10.02
C ALA A 145 -39.98 6.96 -11.54
N ILE A 146 -39.10 6.20 -12.19
CA ILE A 146 -39.22 5.91 -13.62
C ILE A 146 -40.41 4.98 -13.91
N ALA A 147 -40.68 3.99 -13.06
CA ALA A 147 -41.81 3.08 -13.19
C ALA A 147 -43.16 3.79 -13.01
N GLU A 148 -43.27 4.71 -12.05
CA GLU A 148 -44.46 5.52 -11.84
C GLU A 148 -44.70 6.52 -12.97
N THR A 149 -43.63 7.01 -13.61
CA THR A 149 -43.74 8.01 -14.69
C THR A 149 -44.05 7.37 -16.04
N LEU A 150 -43.43 6.24 -16.37
CA LEU A 150 -43.56 5.59 -17.68
C LEU A 150 -44.52 4.38 -17.69
N GLY A 151 -44.88 3.86 -16.52
CA GLY A 151 -45.52 2.56 -16.34
C GLY A 151 -44.50 1.42 -16.20
N ILE A 152 -44.86 0.39 -15.43
CA ILE A 152 -43.97 -0.72 -15.02
C ILE A 152 -43.33 -1.42 -16.23
N GLU A 153 -44.13 -1.78 -17.23
CA GLU A 153 -43.63 -2.51 -18.41
C GLU A 153 -42.64 -1.69 -19.24
N ARG A 154 -42.94 -0.41 -19.46
CA ARG A 154 -42.05 0.50 -20.21
C ARG A 154 -40.76 0.80 -19.44
N ALA A 155 -40.85 0.96 -18.12
CA ALA A 155 -39.68 1.15 -17.27
C ALA A 155 -38.79 -0.11 -17.25
N ARG A 156 -39.39 -1.30 -17.12
CA ARG A 156 -38.65 -2.58 -17.19
C ARG A 156 -37.96 -2.74 -18.54
N ALA A 157 -38.65 -2.45 -19.64
CA ALA A 157 -38.06 -2.48 -20.98
C ALA A 157 -36.91 -1.47 -21.14
N ALA A 158 -37.06 -0.25 -20.60
CA ALA A 158 -36.03 0.77 -20.65
C ALA A 158 -34.77 0.39 -19.86
N ILE A 159 -34.92 -0.22 -18.68
CA ILE A 159 -33.82 -0.71 -17.83
C ILE A 159 -33.16 -1.97 -18.42
N ALA A 160 -33.91 -2.81 -19.12
CA ALA A 160 -33.36 -4.00 -19.79
C ALA A 160 -32.55 -3.65 -21.05
N ALA A 161 -32.80 -2.49 -21.66
CA ALA A 161 -32.13 -2.09 -22.89
C ALA A 161 -30.60 -1.89 -22.70
N PRO A 162 -29.77 -2.20 -23.71
CA PRO A 162 -28.32 -1.96 -23.66
C PRO A 162 -28.01 -0.47 -23.53
N ILE A 163 -26.92 -0.06 -22.86
CA ILE A 163 -26.51 1.35 -22.75
C ILE A 163 -25.95 1.84 -24.09
N ALA A 164 -26.32 3.07 -24.51
CA ALA A 164 -25.98 3.60 -25.83
C ALA A 164 -24.48 3.90 -26.02
N SER A 165 -23.77 4.20 -24.92
CA SER A 165 -22.34 4.47 -24.95
C SER A 165 -21.55 3.18 -24.81
N ASN A 166 -20.78 2.81 -25.84
CA ASN A 166 -19.86 1.68 -25.78
C ASN A 166 -18.81 1.85 -24.68
N GLN A 167 -18.34 3.08 -24.45
CA GLN A 167 -17.43 3.41 -23.36
C GLN A 167 -18.07 3.16 -22.00
N ALA A 168 -19.32 3.59 -21.81
CA ALA A 168 -20.04 3.35 -20.54
C ALA A 168 -20.38 1.87 -20.33
N THR A 169 -20.81 1.17 -21.38
CA THR A 169 -21.06 -0.28 -21.34
C THR A 169 -19.78 -1.02 -20.99
N ALA A 170 -18.66 -0.72 -21.65
CA ALA A 170 -17.37 -1.32 -21.33
C ALA A 170 -16.99 -1.02 -19.89
N TRP A 171 -17.06 0.23 -19.43
CA TRP A 171 -16.70 0.61 -18.07
C TRP A 171 -17.58 -0.07 -17.01
N ILE A 172 -18.90 -0.14 -17.22
CA ILE A 172 -19.85 -0.77 -16.29
C ILE A 172 -19.72 -2.30 -16.29
N ASN A 173 -19.29 -2.92 -17.38
CA ASN A 173 -19.19 -4.38 -17.50
C ASN A 173 -17.75 -4.91 -17.32
N ASN A 174 -16.72 -4.06 -17.34
CA ASN A 174 -15.32 -4.50 -17.25
C ASN A 174 -14.97 -5.08 -15.86
N VAL A 175 -14.29 -6.21 -15.83
CA VAL A 175 -13.99 -6.99 -14.63
C VAL A 175 -12.86 -6.36 -13.78
N ASP A 176 -12.07 -5.45 -14.36
CA ASP A 176 -10.89 -4.82 -13.72
C ASP A 176 -11.23 -3.68 -12.75
N TRP A 177 -12.06 -3.99 -11.75
CA TRP A 177 -12.38 -3.09 -10.63
C TRP A 177 -11.18 -2.83 -9.70
N PRO A 178 -11.07 -1.63 -9.07
CA PRO A 178 -11.81 -0.39 -9.32
C PRO A 178 -11.11 0.59 -10.28
N TYR A 179 -11.93 1.17 -11.15
CA TYR A 179 -11.87 2.53 -11.71
C TYR A 179 -10.49 3.11 -12.09
N ARG A 180 -9.78 2.45 -13.01
CA ARG A 180 -8.58 3.01 -13.67
C ARG A 180 -8.86 4.27 -14.51
N THR A 181 -10.13 4.53 -14.84
CA THR A 181 -10.56 5.68 -15.64
C THR A 181 -11.77 6.36 -15.00
N PRO A 182 -11.93 7.68 -15.18
CA PRO A 182 -13.09 8.42 -14.66
C PRO A 182 -14.42 7.79 -15.07
N ALA A 183 -15.43 7.94 -14.21
CA ALA A 183 -16.78 7.44 -14.50
C ALA A 183 -17.31 8.12 -15.78
N PRO A 184 -17.79 7.36 -16.78
CA PRO A 184 -18.35 7.93 -18.00
C PRO A 184 -19.76 8.44 -17.71
N LEU A 185 -19.88 9.63 -17.12
CA LEU A 185 -21.15 10.26 -16.81
C LEU A 185 -21.85 10.74 -18.10
N PRO A 186 -23.19 10.61 -18.20
CA PRO A 186 -23.90 11.14 -19.36
C PRO A 186 -23.94 12.67 -19.34
N THR A 187 -23.73 13.29 -20.50
CA THR A 187 -23.85 14.74 -20.69
C THR A 187 -25.24 15.10 -21.19
N GLY A 188 -26.00 15.85 -20.39
CA GLY A 188 -27.29 16.43 -20.77
C GLY A 188 -27.18 17.92 -21.10
N ALA A 189 -28.18 18.47 -21.79
CA ALA A 189 -28.28 19.92 -21.97
C ALA A 189 -28.49 20.60 -20.62
N ILE A 190 -27.78 21.70 -20.35
CA ILE A 190 -27.88 22.45 -19.08
C ILE A 190 -29.31 22.97 -18.84
N THR A 191 -30.09 23.17 -19.90
CA THR A 191 -31.48 23.63 -19.86
C THR A 191 -32.51 22.51 -19.69
N ASP A 192 -32.11 21.23 -19.67
CA ASP A 192 -33.02 20.10 -19.50
C ASP A 192 -33.34 19.86 -18.01
N PRO A 193 -34.61 19.95 -17.58
CA PRO A 193 -34.99 19.83 -16.16
C PRO A 193 -34.55 18.52 -15.52
N LEU A 194 -34.64 17.41 -16.25
CA LEU A 194 -34.24 16.10 -15.73
C LEU A 194 -32.71 16.01 -15.56
N SER A 195 -31.95 16.59 -16.48
CA SER A 195 -30.49 16.66 -16.36
C SER A 195 -30.06 17.48 -15.14
N GLN A 196 -30.76 18.59 -14.84
CA GLN A 196 -30.54 19.37 -13.63
C GLN A 196 -30.88 18.58 -12.36
N ALA A 197 -32.04 17.90 -12.32
CA ALA A 197 -32.47 17.10 -11.18
C ALA A 197 -31.54 15.91 -10.90
N LEU A 198 -30.91 15.34 -11.93
CA LEU A 198 -29.94 14.24 -11.81
C LEU A 198 -28.52 14.69 -11.49
N LEU A 199 -28.18 15.97 -11.64
CA LEU A 199 -26.83 16.48 -11.40
C LEU A 199 -26.30 16.08 -10.02
N PRO A 200 -27.06 16.18 -8.91
CA PRO A 200 -26.59 15.72 -7.60
C PRO A 200 -26.25 14.23 -7.56
N VAL A 201 -27.00 13.39 -8.28
CA VAL A 201 -26.74 11.94 -8.38
C VAL A 201 -25.48 11.68 -9.20
N ALA A 202 -25.26 12.44 -10.28
CA ALA A 202 -24.05 12.35 -11.09
C ALA A 202 -22.80 12.75 -10.27
N THR A 203 -22.86 13.85 -9.52
CA THR A 203 -21.78 14.28 -8.62
C THR A 203 -21.50 13.25 -7.54
N MET A 204 -22.55 12.66 -6.94
CA MET A 204 -22.43 11.59 -5.96
C MET A 204 -21.71 10.36 -6.53
N VAL A 205 -22.09 9.92 -7.74
CA VAL A 205 -21.44 8.80 -8.44
C VAL A 205 -19.97 9.10 -8.72
N ASP A 206 -19.67 10.29 -9.25
CA ASP A 206 -18.30 10.69 -9.57
C ASP A 206 -17.40 10.66 -8.33
N GLU A 207 -17.88 11.19 -7.21
CA GLU A 207 -17.13 11.21 -5.95
C GLU A 207 -16.87 9.80 -5.42
N LEU A 208 -17.90 8.94 -5.40
CA LEU A 208 -17.76 7.56 -4.97
C LEU A 208 -16.75 6.81 -5.83
N CYS A 209 -16.83 6.95 -7.16
CA CYS A 209 -15.92 6.30 -8.10
C CYS A 209 -14.48 6.83 -8.00
N ARG A 210 -14.30 8.15 -7.84
CA ARG A 210 -12.97 8.75 -7.69
C ARG A 210 -12.29 8.29 -6.40
N ARG A 211 -13.01 8.29 -5.28
CA ARG A 211 -12.47 7.83 -3.99
C ARG A 211 -12.13 6.35 -4.02
N THR A 212 -13.00 5.51 -4.59
CA THR A 212 -12.75 4.06 -4.68
C THR A 212 -11.71 3.68 -5.73
N GLY A 213 -11.44 4.54 -6.71
CA GLY A 213 -10.38 4.35 -7.72
C GLY A 213 -8.96 4.27 -7.13
N ARG A 214 -8.79 4.58 -5.84
CA ARG A 214 -7.53 4.36 -5.10
C ARG A 214 -7.24 2.89 -4.79
N TYR A 215 -8.26 2.05 -4.78
CA TYR A 215 -8.13 0.63 -4.50
C TYR A 215 -7.85 -0.12 -5.79
N THR A 216 -7.30 -1.32 -5.68
CA THR A 216 -6.82 -2.08 -6.85
C THR A 216 -7.64 -3.32 -7.18
N SER A 217 -8.46 -3.74 -6.21
CA SER A 217 -9.45 -4.80 -6.31
C SER A 217 -10.54 -4.61 -5.25
N GLN A 218 -11.60 -5.40 -5.32
CA GLN A 218 -12.64 -5.40 -4.28
C GLN A 218 -12.09 -5.92 -2.95
N GLY A 219 -11.16 -6.88 -2.97
CA GLY A 219 -10.46 -7.33 -1.77
C GLY A 219 -9.62 -6.22 -1.11
N ASP A 220 -8.92 -5.41 -1.92
CA ASP A 220 -8.13 -4.25 -1.46
C ASP A 220 -9.02 -3.14 -0.88
N LEU A 221 -10.24 -2.95 -1.41
CA LEU A 221 -11.26 -2.07 -0.81
C LEU A 221 -11.76 -2.65 0.52
N ARG A 222 -12.06 -3.95 0.57
CA ARG A 222 -12.56 -4.63 1.77
C ARG A 222 -11.55 -4.64 2.91
N SER A 223 -10.25 -4.64 2.64
CA SER A 223 -9.23 -4.53 3.70
C SER A 223 -9.24 -3.18 4.41
N ALA A 224 -9.92 -2.16 3.89
CA ALA A 224 -10.11 -0.90 4.59
C ALA A 224 -11.25 -0.93 5.62
N ARG A 225 -12.00 -2.04 5.71
CA ARG A 225 -13.10 -2.18 6.69
C ARG A 225 -12.60 -2.33 8.10
N ARG A 226 -13.37 -1.77 9.01
CA ARG A 226 -13.16 -1.87 10.45
C ARG A 226 -14.47 -2.27 11.10
N ASP A 227 -14.55 -3.51 11.60
CA ASP A 227 -15.76 -4.06 12.22
C ASP A 227 -16.09 -3.36 13.55
N ASP A 228 -15.12 -2.66 14.15
CA ASP A 228 -15.26 -1.87 15.37
C ASP A 228 -15.66 -0.42 15.13
N GLU A 229 -15.80 0.02 13.87
CA GLU A 229 -16.17 1.40 13.56
C GLU A 229 -17.67 1.66 13.83
N PRO A 230 -18.03 2.68 14.64
CA PRO A 230 -19.42 2.97 14.93
C PRO A 230 -20.19 3.39 13.68
N GLN A 231 -21.42 2.89 13.54
CA GLN A 231 -22.31 3.27 12.45
C GLN A 231 -22.52 4.78 12.38
N MET A 232 -22.52 5.30 11.15
CA MET A 232 -22.60 6.73 10.90
C MET A 232 -23.97 7.30 11.28
N SER A 233 -24.01 8.06 12.38
CA SER A 233 -25.26 8.57 12.96
C SER A 233 -25.85 9.78 12.22
N LYS A 234 -25.01 10.59 11.56
CA LYS A 234 -25.39 11.81 10.82
C LYS A 234 -24.99 11.70 9.35
N ARG A 235 -25.71 12.39 8.47
CA ARG A 235 -25.29 12.56 7.07
C ARG A 235 -23.99 13.35 7.03
N ALA A 236 -23.08 12.95 6.15
CA ALA A 236 -21.86 13.69 5.88
C ALA A 236 -21.59 13.71 4.37
N PRO A 237 -20.96 14.76 3.81
CA PRO A 237 -20.45 14.73 2.44
C PRO A 237 -19.58 13.50 2.21
N ILE A 238 -19.67 12.87 1.03
CA ILE A 238 -18.95 11.62 0.72
C ILE A 238 -17.44 11.78 0.95
N ARG A 239 -16.87 12.96 0.73
CA ARG A 239 -15.43 13.23 0.98
C ARG A 239 -15.01 13.07 2.43
N GLN A 240 -15.94 13.25 3.36
CA GLN A 240 -15.70 13.15 4.80
C GLN A 240 -15.97 11.74 5.34
N TRP A 241 -16.46 10.81 4.52
CA TRP A 241 -16.64 9.43 4.96
C TRP A 241 -15.29 8.79 5.24
N SER A 242 -15.19 8.01 6.32
CA SER A 242 -14.02 7.16 6.56
C SER A 242 -13.83 6.16 5.42
N GLU A 243 -12.63 5.62 5.30
CA GLU A 243 -12.34 4.59 4.28
C GLU A 243 -13.15 3.32 4.54
N SER A 244 -13.35 2.95 5.79
CA SER A 244 -14.22 1.83 6.17
C SER A 244 -15.69 2.09 5.82
N THR A 245 -16.24 3.28 6.11
CA THR A 245 -17.59 3.66 5.66
C THR A 245 -17.73 3.60 4.14
N LEU A 246 -16.74 4.12 3.39
CA LEU A 246 -16.71 4.04 1.93
C LEU A 246 -16.69 2.58 1.45
N ALA A 247 -15.86 1.73 2.07
CA ALA A 247 -15.73 0.31 1.74
C ALA A 247 -16.99 -0.50 2.04
N HIS A 248 -17.75 -0.14 3.08
CA HIS A 248 -19.07 -0.72 3.32
C HIS A 248 -20.09 -0.25 2.28
N ALA A 249 -20.15 1.06 2.00
CA ALA A 249 -21.10 1.63 1.06
C ALA A 249 -20.90 1.16 -0.40
N GLN A 250 -19.68 0.78 -0.77
CA GLN A 250 -19.30 0.40 -2.14
C GLN A 250 -19.14 -1.11 -2.35
N ASP A 251 -19.44 -1.96 -1.37
CA ASP A 251 -19.25 -3.42 -1.50
C ASP A 251 -19.99 -4.00 -2.70
N ASP A 252 -21.27 -3.62 -2.82
CA ASP A 252 -22.15 -4.07 -3.89
C ASP A 252 -22.00 -3.22 -5.17
N HIS A 253 -20.93 -2.41 -5.24
CA HIS A 253 -20.62 -1.50 -6.33
C HIS A 253 -21.81 -0.61 -6.72
N ILE A 254 -22.53 -0.07 -5.72
CA ILE A 254 -23.77 0.69 -5.93
C ILE A 254 -23.59 1.85 -6.91
N ALA A 255 -22.44 2.54 -6.88
CA ALA A 255 -22.13 3.62 -7.82
C ALA A 255 -22.07 3.11 -9.28
N ARG A 256 -21.48 1.94 -9.51
CA ARG A 256 -21.30 1.35 -10.85
C ARG A 256 -22.56 0.64 -11.35
N PHE A 257 -23.04 -0.36 -10.63
CA PHE A 257 -24.08 -1.27 -11.16
C PHE A 257 -25.48 -0.69 -11.05
N GLN A 258 -25.70 0.23 -10.11
CA GLN A 258 -27.01 0.79 -9.87
C GLN A 258 -27.06 2.25 -10.35
N LEU A 259 -26.36 3.15 -9.68
CA LEU A 259 -26.55 4.59 -9.89
C LEU A 259 -26.07 5.07 -11.28
N LEU A 260 -24.84 4.76 -11.69
CA LEU A 260 -24.32 5.16 -13.01
C LEU A 260 -25.16 4.58 -14.15
N ARG A 261 -25.57 3.32 -14.00
CA ARG A 261 -26.44 2.64 -14.97
C ARG A 261 -27.79 3.36 -15.10
N MET A 262 -28.41 3.76 -13.99
CA MET A 262 -29.64 4.54 -14.00
C MET A 262 -29.47 5.91 -14.68
N LEU A 263 -28.36 6.63 -14.43
CA LEU A 263 -28.08 7.91 -15.10
C LEU A 263 -28.11 7.79 -16.63
N TRP A 264 -27.52 6.73 -17.18
CA TRP A 264 -27.55 6.46 -18.62
C TRP A 264 -28.94 6.10 -19.14
N TYR A 265 -29.79 5.45 -18.34
CA TYR A 265 -31.16 5.16 -18.74
C TYR A 265 -32.04 6.41 -18.82
N TYR A 266 -31.83 7.35 -17.91
CA TYR A 266 -32.61 8.58 -17.88
C TYR A 266 -32.38 9.49 -19.10
N GLN A 267 -31.27 9.32 -19.83
CA GLN A 267 -31.05 9.99 -21.12
C GLN A 267 -32.07 9.61 -22.19
N ARG A 268 -32.80 8.49 -22.02
CA ARG A 268 -33.77 7.97 -23.00
C ARG A 268 -35.22 8.29 -22.66
N VAL A 269 -35.46 8.93 -21.52
CA VAL A 269 -36.81 9.29 -21.10
C VAL A 269 -37.38 10.31 -22.12
N PRO A 270 -38.57 10.05 -22.70
CA PRO A 270 -39.18 10.93 -23.68
C PRO A 270 -39.40 12.34 -23.12
N GLN A 271 -39.20 13.37 -23.96
CA GLN A 271 -39.26 14.78 -23.53
C GLN A 271 -40.55 15.13 -22.79
N SER A 272 -41.69 14.55 -23.19
CA SER A 272 -43.00 14.76 -22.56
C SER A 272 -43.09 14.33 -21.08
N HIS A 273 -42.22 13.44 -20.63
CA HIS A 273 -42.23 12.90 -19.27
C HIS A 273 -41.07 13.43 -18.41
N ARG A 274 -40.10 14.14 -19.00
CA ARG A 274 -38.88 14.58 -18.30
C ARG A 274 -39.16 15.54 -17.16
N GLY A 275 -40.13 16.44 -17.29
CA GLY A 275 -40.49 17.40 -16.23
C GLY A 275 -41.04 16.71 -14.98
N VAL A 276 -42.09 15.88 -15.13
CA VAL A 276 -42.68 15.12 -14.02
C VAL A 276 -41.65 14.20 -13.34
N LEU A 277 -40.78 13.58 -14.13
CA LEU A 277 -39.71 12.75 -13.58
C LEU A 277 -38.67 13.61 -12.83
N ALA A 278 -38.35 14.81 -13.31
CA ALA A 278 -37.44 15.73 -12.64
C ALA A 278 -37.95 16.08 -11.23
N ASP A 279 -39.24 16.43 -11.10
CA ASP A 279 -39.85 16.75 -9.81
C ASP A 279 -39.76 15.58 -8.81
N ARG A 280 -40.01 14.34 -9.30
CA ARG A 280 -39.89 13.13 -8.47
C ARG A 280 -38.44 12.86 -8.05
N VAL A 281 -37.49 13.02 -8.96
CA VAL A 281 -36.05 12.86 -8.68
C VAL A 281 -35.59 13.91 -7.67
N GLU A 282 -36.00 15.15 -7.83
CA GLU A 282 -35.63 16.25 -6.93
C GLU A 282 -36.18 16.01 -5.52
N ALA A 283 -37.46 15.64 -5.40
CA ALA A 283 -38.07 15.28 -4.13
C ALA A 283 -37.35 14.11 -3.46
N LEU A 284 -37.02 13.05 -4.22
CA LEU A 284 -36.29 11.90 -3.73
C LEU A 284 -34.90 12.27 -3.21
N VAL A 285 -34.13 13.02 -4.01
CA VAL A 285 -32.77 13.44 -3.64
C VAL A 285 -32.84 14.33 -2.39
N ASN A 286 -33.80 15.25 -2.30
CA ASN A 286 -33.96 16.12 -1.13
C ASN A 286 -34.39 15.35 0.14
N ALA A 287 -35.17 14.27 0.02
CA ALA A 287 -35.53 13.44 1.17
C ALA A 287 -34.34 12.61 1.72
N HIS A 288 -33.43 12.21 0.83
CA HIS A 288 -32.29 11.33 1.13
C HIS A 288 -30.94 12.03 1.07
N SER A 289 -30.92 13.35 1.20
CA SER A 289 -29.68 14.09 1.37
C SER A 289 -29.94 15.36 2.15
N GLU A 290 -28.87 15.94 2.66
CA GLU A 290 -28.91 17.24 3.29
C GLU A 290 -27.99 18.18 2.51
N LEU A 291 -28.50 19.34 2.09
CA LEU A 291 -27.65 20.36 1.52
C LEU A 291 -26.91 21.05 2.66
N VAL A 292 -25.63 20.71 2.83
CA VAL A 292 -24.74 21.40 3.76
C VAL A 292 -24.39 22.73 3.11
N ALA A 293 -24.91 23.82 3.66
CA ALA A 293 -24.63 25.15 3.16
C ALA A 293 -23.13 25.45 3.22
N ALA A 294 -22.63 26.10 2.17
CA ALA A 294 -21.29 26.66 2.15
C ALA A 294 -21.05 27.55 3.37
N LYS A 295 -20.11 27.16 4.24
CA LYS A 295 -19.51 28.08 5.21
C LYS A 295 -18.35 28.77 4.50
N ALA A 296 -18.65 29.87 3.81
CA ALA A 296 -17.66 30.61 3.05
C ALA A 296 -16.57 31.20 3.96
N SER A 297 -15.48 30.45 4.18
CA SER A 297 -14.22 30.93 4.78
C SER A 297 -13.06 30.45 3.93
N TYR A 298 -12.59 31.32 3.02
CA TYR A 298 -11.36 31.07 2.26
C TYR A 298 -10.11 31.20 3.14
N HIS A 299 -10.24 31.75 4.36
CA HIS A 299 -9.17 31.75 5.35
C HIS A 299 -8.78 30.34 5.76
N ASP A 300 -9.70 29.37 5.76
CA ASP A 300 -9.36 27.98 6.07
C ASP A 300 -8.38 27.38 5.03
N LEU A 301 -8.39 27.90 3.79
CA LEU A 301 -7.46 27.50 2.73
C LEU A 301 -6.10 28.14 2.93
N GLU A 302 -6.08 29.42 3.26
CA GLU A 302 -4.85 30.13 3.59
C GLU A 302 -4.20 29.51 4.84
N ASP A 303 -4.99 29.22 5.87
CA ASP A 303 -4.58 28.55 7.11
C ASP A 303 -3.97 27.18 6.81
N LEU A 304 -4.63 26.34 5.99
CA LEU A 304 -4.09 25.04 5.57
C LEU A 304 -2.73 25.19 4.88
N LEU A 305 -2.59 26.15 3.96
CA LEU A 305 -1.35 26.37 3.20
C LEU A 305 -0.25 27.04 4.03
N ASP A 306 -0.64 27.76 5.09
CA ASP A 306 0.27 28.36 6.05
C ASP A 306 0.71 27.35 7.13
N LEU A 307 0.01 26.21 7.28
CA LEU A 307 0.44 25.14 8.18
C LEU A 307 1.85 24.68 7.81
N PRO A 308 2.74 24.47 8.80
CA PRO A 308 4.09 23.99 8.52
C PRO A 308 4.09 22.66 7.74
N ILE A 309 3.09 21.80 7.95
CA ILE A 309 2.97 20.52 7.25
C ILE A 309 2.82 20.67 5.74
N TRP A 310 2.16 21.74 5.30
CA TRP A 310 2.05 22.05 3.87
C TRP A 310 3.41 22.44 3.30
N LYS A 311 4.20 23.26 4.00
CA LYS A 311 5.55 23.66 3.55
C LYS A 311 6.47 22.44 3.35
N HIS A 312 6.25 21.38 4.13
CA HIS A 312 6.99 20.13 4.10
C HIS A 312 6.28 18.99 3.33
N ARG A 313 5.25 19.32 2.52
CA ARG A 313 4.48 18.35 1.71
C ARG A 313 5.33 17.46 0.83
N SER A 314 6.49 17.94 0.40
CA SER A 314 7.43 17.12 -0.35
C SER A 314 7.99 15.98 0.50
N GLN A 315 8.42 16.23 1.73
CA GLN A 315 8.95 15.17 2.60
C GLN A 315 7.86 14.18 3.02
N LEU A 316 6.61 14.64 3.17
CA LEU A 316 5.47 13.77 3.44
C LEU A 316 5.26 12.69 2.39
N TYR A 317 5.62 12.94 1.13
CA TYR A 317 5.54 11.91 0.09
C TYR A 317 6.42 10.69 0.40
N SER A 318 7.64 10.91 0.89
CA SER A 318 8.55 9.83 1.26
C SER A 318 7.97 8.99 2.40
N ILE A 319 7.39 9.65 3.42
CA ILE A 319 6.72 8.95 4.53
C ILE A 319 5.48 8.20 4.05
N TRP A 320 4.70 8.80 3.14
CA TRP A 320 3.53 8.13 2.57
C TRP A 320 3.90 6.80 1.90
N LEU A 321 5.08 6.69 1.27
CA LEU A 321 5.53 5.41 0.70
C LEU A 321 5.70 4.31 1.77
N VAL A 322 6.01 4.66 3.02
CA VAL A 322 6.04 3.70 4.15
C VAL A 322 4.65 3.13 4.41
N THR A 323 3.59 3.92 4.24
CA THR A 323 2.20 3.42 4.36
C THR A 323 1.90 2.35 3.29
N LEU A 324 2.53 2.43 2.11
CA LEU A 324 2.40 1.40 1.07
C LEU A 324 3.15 0.12 1.46
N ILE A 325 4.31 0.25 2.12
CA ILE A 325 5.06 -0.88 2.68
C ILE A 325 4.20 -1.60 3.73
N LYS A 326 3.67 -0.86 4.71
CA LYS A 326 2.77 -1.39 5.75
C LYS A 326 1.59 -2.16 5.14
N ARG A 327 0.85 -1.52 4.24
CA ARG A 327 -0.31 -2.13 3.56
C ARG A 327 0.05 -3.43 2.85
N GLU A 328 1.23 -3.51 2.25
CA GLU A 328 1.65 -4.69 1.51
C GLU A 328 2.01 -5.86 2.43
N VAL A 329 2.68 -5.57 3.55
CA VAL A 329 3.03 -6.55 4.59
C VAL A 329 1.75 -7.12 5.21
N GLU A 330 0.85 -6.25 5.67
CA GLU A 330 -0.39 -6.67 6.33
C GLU A 330 -1.34 -7.43 5.40
N LYS A 331 -1.38 -7.04 4.11
CA LYS A 331 -2.12 -7.80 3.10
C LYS A 331 -1.58 -9.22 2.90
N GLY A 332 -0.31 -9.45 3.20
CA GLY A 332 0.30 -10.78 3.22
C GLY A 332 -0.03 -11.61 4.47
N GLY A 333 -0.77 -11.05 5.44
CA GLY A 333 -0.98 -11.66 6.76
C GLY A 333 0.19 -11.44 7.72
N GLU A 334 1.20 -10.67 7.31
CA GLU A 334 2.41 -10.39 8.07
C GLU A 334 2.23 -9.16 8.95
N ARG A 335 3.11 -8.97 9.95
CA ARG A 335 2.97 -7.88 10.92
C ARG A 335 3.95 -6.75 10.64
N PHE A 336 3.43 -5.52 10.56
CA PHE A 336 4.23 -4.30 10.51
C PHE A 336 4.22 -3.61 11.87
N GLN A 337 5.39 -3.25 12.40
CA GLN A 337 5.53 -2.60 13.70
C GLN A 337 6.43 -1.37 13.58
N LEU A 338 5.89 -0.19 13.84
CA LEU A 338 6.69 1.04 13.93
C LEU A 338 7.64 0.99 15.14
N VAL A 339 8.84 1.53 14.97
CA VAL A 339 9.85 1.66 16.03
C VAL A 339 9.97 3.13 16.39
N GLY A 340 9.43 3.52 17.55
CA GLY A 340 9.61 4.85 18.13
C GLY A 340 10.68 4.83 19.21
N VAL A 341 11.44 5.93 19.34
CA VAL A 341 12.38 6.16 20.44
C VAL A 341 11.78 7.22 21.36
N ASN A 342 11.59 6.92 22.65
CA ASN A 342 10.93 7.83 23.62
C ASN A 342 9.56 8.32 23.14
N ASN A 343 8.75 7.41 22.59
CA ASN A 343 7.49 7.70 21.90
C ASN A 343 7.63 8.62 20.68
N CYS A 344 8.81 9.06 20.24
CA CYS A 344 8.99 9.90 19.04
C CYS A 344 9.37 9.04 17.82
N LEU A 345 8.76 9.32 16.66
CA LEU A 345 9.20 8.76 15.38
C LEU A 345 9.95 9.84 14.61
N THR A 346 11.27 9.80 14.69
CA THR A 346 12.13 10.81 14.07
C THR A 346 12.45 10.41 12.63
N PHE A 347 12.23 11.31 11.68
CA PHE A 347 12.78 11.21 10.33
C PHE A 347 13.89 12.25 10.19
N ALA A 348 15.09 11.85 10.61
CA ALA A 348 16.29 12.66 10.48
C ALA A 348 16.99 12.36 9.16
N PHE A 349 17.77 13.32 8.65
CA PHE A 349 18.71 13.08 7.54
C PHE A 349 19.96 12.29 8.01
N SER A 350 19.71 11.20 8.73
CA SER A 350 20.67 10.28 9.32
C SER A 350 20.03 8.89 9.44
N PRO A 351 20.83 7.80 9.47
CA PRO A 351 20.31 6.45 9.60
C PRO A 351 19.32 6.32 10.76
N THR A 352 18.07 5.98 10.46
CA THR A 352 17.00 5.89 11.45
C THR A 352 16.21 4.60 11.27
N HIS A 353 16.03 3.83 12.35
CA HIS A 353 15.20 2.62 12.33
C HIS A 353 13.72 3.01 12.42
N VAL A 354 12.98 2.79 11.33
CA VAL A 354 11.58 3.23 11.19
C VAL A 354 10.60 2.15 11.65
N ALA A 355 10.81 0.89 11.24
CA ALA A 355 9.87 -0.19 11.49
C ALA A 355 10.50 -1.59 11.41
N ASN A 356 9.91 -2.52 12.14
CA ASN A 356 10.14 -3.97 12.01
C ASN A 356 9.00 -4.59 11.17
N LEU A 357 9.37 -5.35 10.14
CA LEU A 357 8.47 -6.18 9.35
C LEU A 357 8.69 -7.63 9.77
N HIS A 358 7.72 -8.22 10.45
CA HIS A 358 7.73 -9.61 10.85
C HIS A 358 7.18 -10.43 9.69
N VAL A 359 8.06 -11.16 8.98
CA VAL A 359 7.73 -11.93 7.78
C VAL A 359 8.10 -13.39 8.01
N GLY A 360 7.08 -14.25 8.11
CA GLY A 360 7.27 -15.65 8.47
C GLY A 360 7.98 -15.77 9.83
N ASN A 361 9.20 -16.34 9.82
CA ASN A 361 10.05 -16.49 11.01
C ASN A 361 11.15 -15.42 11.15
N ASP A 362 11.15 -14.42 10.28
CA ASP A 362 12.20 -13.40 10.24
C ASP A 362 11.68 -12.00 10.60
N VAL A 363 12.59 -11.14 11.02
CA VAL A 363 12.33 -9.72 11.30
C VAL A 363 13.22 -8.88 10.39
N LEU A 364 12.58 -8.15 9.48
CA LEU A 364 13.25 -7.24 8.56
C LEU A 364 13.19 -5.82 9.12
N GLU A 365 14.33 -5.12 9.13
CA GLU A 365 14.45 -3.77 9.66
C GLU A 365 14.34 -2.73 8.53
N LEU A 366 13.34 -1.86 8.59
CA LEU A 366 13.17 -0.74 7.67
C LEU A 366 13.99 0.45 8.18
N MET A 367 15.08 0.76 7.49
CA MET A 367 15.99 1.86 7.82
C MET A 367 15.79 3.02 6.85
N ALA A 368 15.55 4.22 7.37
CA ALA A 368 15.60 5.45 6.59
C ALA A 368 17.03 5.98 6.52
N GLU A 369 17.39 6.62 5.39
CA GLU A 369 18.63 7.41 5.25
C GLU A 369 19.92 6.63 5.59
N LEU A 370 19.90 5.30 5.37
CA LEU A 370 21.03 4.42 5.68
C LEU A 370 22.21 4.72 4.76
N ARG A 371 23.36 5.06 5.34
CA ARG A 371 24.59 5.31 4.59
C ARG A 371 25.36 4.01 4.35
N VAL A 372 25.65 3.70 3.09
CA VAL A 372 26.48 2.56 2.69
C VAL A 372 27.71 3.07 1.95
N ALA A 373 28.89 2.72 2.47
CA ALA A 373 30.16 3.12 1.88
C ALA A 373 30.40 2.43 0.53
N ALA A 374 31.01 3.13 -0.43
CA ALA A 374 31.24 2.64 -1.77
C ALA A 374 32.29 1.52 -1.85
N GLN A 375 33.13 1.36 -0.82
CA GLN A 375 34.12 0.26 -0.71
C GLN A 375 34.95 0.06 -2.00
N GLY A 376 35.38 1.15 -2.65
CA GLY A 376 36.18 1.11 -3.88
C GLY A 376 35.37 1.02 -5.18
N ILE A 377 34.04 1.00 -5.12
CA ILE A 377 33.16 1.06 -6.29
C ILE A 377 33.04 2.52 -6.78
N ALA A 378 33.26 2.74 -8.07
CA ALA A 378 33.07 4.05 -8.69
C ALA A 378 31.56 4.37 -8.87
N LEU A 379 31.10 5.38 -8.13
CA LEU A 379 29.73 5.90 -8.19
C LEU A 379 29.57 6.91 -9.34
N MET A 380 28.39 6.93 -9.96
CA MET A 380 28.10 7.80 -11.11
C MET A 380 27.27 9.04 -10.77
N GLY A 381 26.56 9.03 -9.65
CA GLY A 381 25.74 10.16 -9.20
C GLY A 381 26.60 11.36 -8.80
N THR A 382 26.24 12.56 -9.28
CA THR A 382 27.00 13.79 -9.01
C THR A 382 27.11 14.14 -7.51
N GLY A 383 26.13 13.73 -6.70
CA GLY A 383 26.13 13.91 -5.24
C GLY A 383 26.68 12.70 -4.46
N ARG A 384 27.01 11.59 -5.12
CA ARG A 384 27.40 10.33 -4.46
C ARG A 384 28.88 10.08 -4.75
N LYS A 385 29.76 10.43 -3.81
CA LYS A 385 31.21 10.28 -3.98
C LYS A 385 31.76 9.09 -3.21
N GLN A 386 31.52 9.05 -1.91
CA GLN A 386 32.06 8.01 -1.03
C GLN A 386 31.01 7.04 -0.50
N ASN A 387 29.74 7.46 -0.49
CA ASN A 387 28.64 6.69 0.07
C ASN A 387 27.40 6.83 -0.81
N ILE A 388 26.50 5.86 -0.72
CA ILE A 388 25.10 6.00 -1.11
C ILE A 388 24.24 6.21 0.15
N GLN A 389 23.11 6.88 -0.02
CA GLN A 389 22.15 7.16 1.03
C GLN A 389 20.75 7.19 0.39
N PRO A 390 20.09 6.03 0.20
CA PRO A 390 18.72 5.98 -0.27
C PRO A 390 17.73 6.41 0.82
N ASP A 391 16.53 6.84 0.43
CA ASP A 391 15.47 7.23 1.37
C ASP A 391 15.12 6.08 2.34
N TYR A 392 14.95 4.85 1.82
CA TYR A 392 14.74 3.66 2.64
C TYR A 392 15.53 2.44 2.17
N SER A 393 15.95 1.61 3.12
CA SER A 393 16.54 0.29 2.92
C SER A 393 15.86 -0.72 3.83
N LEU A 394 15.57 -1.92 3.31
CA LEU A 394 15.06 -3.04 4.10
C LEU A 394 16.20 -4.01 4.37
N LEU A 395 16.52 -4.21 5.64
CA LEU A 395 17.63 -5.03 6.10
C LEU A 395 17.09 -6.35 6.60
N GLN A 396 17.84 -7.41 6.33
CA GLN A 396 17.62 -8.72 6.90
C GLN A 396 18.86 -9.12 7.68
N ARG A 397 18.66 -9.51 8.93
CA ARG A 397 19.74 -10.00 9.78
C ARG A 397 20.10 -11.43 9.38
N ARG A 398 21.39 -11.72 9.30
CA ARG A 398 21.94 -13.06 9.05
C ARG A 398 22.26 -13.78 10.36
N SER A 399 22.40 -15.10 10.29
CA SER A 399 22.74 -15.95 11.43
C SER A 399 24.10 -15.60 12.06
N ASP A 400 25.04 -15.05 11.28
CA ASP A 400 26.34 -14.55 11.76
C ASP A 400 26.25 -13.15 12.42
N GLY A 401 25.06 -12.57 12.51
CA GLY A 401 24.82 -11.24 13.06
C GLY A 401 25.04 -10.08 12.08
N SER A 402 25.52 -10.35 10.86
CA SER A 402 25.63 -9.32 9.82
C SER A 402 24.26 -8.96 9.24
N HIS A 403 24.18 -7.82 8.56
CA HIS A 403 22.96 -7.43 7.83
C HIS A 403 23.20 -7.50 6.33
N ARG A 404 22.19 -7.97 5.60
CA ARG A 404 22.09 -7.77 4.16
C ARG A 404 20.95 -6.82 3.85
N ILE A 405 21.12 -6.02 2.80
CA ILE A 405 20.04 -5.16 2.30
C ILE A 405 19.35 -5.92 1.17
N ILE A 406 18.04 -6.16 1.33
CA ILE A 406 17.22 -6.92 0.37
C ILE A 406 16.31 -6.01 -0.47
N TYR A 407 16.10 -4.77 -0.02
CA TYR A 407 15.31 -3.79 -0.74
C TYR A 407 15.86 -2.38 -0.55
N VAL A 408 15.81 -1.58 -1.60
CA VAL A 408 16.10 -0.15 -1.58
C VAL A 408 14.95 0.60 -2.23
N LEU A 409 14.49 1.68 -1.60
CA LEU A 409 13.45 2.56 -2.12
C LEU A 409 13.91 4.00 -2.10
N GLU A 410 13.85 4.64 -3.26
CA GLU A 410 14.12 6.08 -3.43
C GLU A 410 12.82 6.82 -3.78
N ALA A 411 12.53 7.89 -3.06
CA ALA A 411 11.38 8.76 -3.25
C ALA A 411 11.77 10.01 -4.05
N LYS A 412 11.24 10.16 -5.27
CA LYS A 412 11.45 11.33 -6.13
C LYS A 412 10.13 12.07 -6.39
N GLN A 413 10.20 13.37 -6.58
CA GLN A 413 9.03 14.22 -6.83
C GLN A 413 9.23 15.15 -8.02
N TYR A 414 9.94 14.67 -9.03
CA TYR A 414 10.18 15.49 -10.21
C TYR A 414 8.95 15.50 -11.09
N ALA A 415 8.40 16.69 -11.33
CA ALA A 415 7.33 16.89 -12.31
C ALA A 415 7.77 16.59 -13.76
N ARG A 416 9.08 16.62 -14.05
CA ARG A 416 9.69 16.09 -15.27
C ARG A 416 10.80 15.13 -14.89
N ALA A 417 10.74 13.89 -15.35
CA ALA A 417 11.78 12.92 -15.04
C ALA A 417 13.17 13.42 -15.45
N ASN A 418 14.09 13.40 -14.50
CA ASN A 418 15.51 13.50 -14.81
C ASN A 418 16.06 12.08 -15.00
N THR A 419 15.82 11.51 -16.19
CA THR A 419 16.16 10.12 -16.50
C THR A 419 17.63 9.80 -16.25
N ARG A 420 18.54 10.77 -16.47
CA ARG A 420 19.96 10.59 -16.15
C ARG A 420 20.17 10.39 -14.66
N ASN A 421 19.66 11.29 -13.83
CA ASN A 421 19.81 11.18 -12.37
C ASN A 421 19.10 9.94 -11.81
N PHE A 422 17.96 9.54 -12.39
CA PHE A 422 17.25 8.31 -12.00
C PHE A 422 18.11 7.08 -12.27
N ASN A 423 18.65 6.95 -13.48
CA ASN A 423 19.45 5.79 -13.87
C ASN A 423 20.77 5.72 -13.10
N GLN A 424 21.41 6.87 -12.83
CA GLN A 424 22.60 6.91 -11.98
C GLN A 424 22.30 6.47 -10.55
N ALA A 425 21.17 6.91 -9.96
CA ALA A 425 20.77 6.49 -8.63
C ALA A 425 20.48 4.98 -8.55
N LEU A 426 19.64 4.47 -9.45
CA LEU A 426 19.30 3.05 -9.52
C LEU A 426 20.54 2.18 -9.66
N ARG A 427 21.44 2.53 -10.60
CA ARG A 427 22.70 1.82 -10.81
C ARG A 427 23.56 1.83 -9.56
N ASP A 428 23.83 3.00 -8.98
CA ASP A 428 24.72 3.13 -7.81
C ASP A 428 24.18 2.31 -6.62
N TYR A 429 22.87 2.37 -6.36
CA TYR A 429 22.23 1.61 -5.29
C TYR A 429 22.28 0.11 -5.52
N ALA A 430 21.96 -0.37 -6.72
CA ALA A 430 22.00 -1.79 -7.04
C ALA A 430 23.43 -2.33 -7.10
N LYS A 431 24.39 -1.51 -7.52
CA LYS A 431 25.80 -1.93 -7.61
C LYS A 431 26.40 -2.16 -6.22
N LEU A 432 26.09 -1.31 -5.24
CA LEU A 432 26.58 -1.47 -3.87
C LEU A 432 25.78 -2.52 -3.09
N ASN A 433 24.46 -2.58 -3.30
CA ASN A 433 23.59 -3.56 -2.66
C ASN A 433 23.31 -4.71 -3.63
N THR A 434 24.26 -5.64 -3.73
CA THR A 434 24.26 -6.72 -4.74
C THR A 434 23.08 -7.69 -4.61
N GLU A 435 22.49 -7.81 -3.41
CA GLU A 435 21.36 -8.68 -3.10
C GLU A 435 20.01 -7.95 -3.08
N ALA A 436 19.97 -6.63 -3.28
CA ALA A 436 18.74 -5.86 -3.16
C ALA A 436 17.96 -5.75 -4.47
N LEU A 437 16.63 -5.77 -4.39
CA LEU A 437 15.80 -5.11 -5.40
C LEU A 437 15.80 -3.60 -5.14
N VAL A 438 15.86 -2.79 -6.21
CA VAL A 438 16.01 -1.34 -6.12
C VAL A 438 14.87 -0.64 -6.85
N ALA A 439 14.05 0.09 -6.11
CA ALA A 439 12.94 0.87 -6.63
C ALA A 439 13.21 2.37 -6.55
N LEU A 440 12.78 3.09 -7.58
CA LEU A 440 12.63 4.54 -7.55
C LEU A 440 11.17 4.90 -7.79
N ALA A 441 10.50 5.43 -6.77
CA ALA A 441 9.13 5.91 -6.86
C ALA A 441 9.13 7.40 -7.17
N ASN A 442 8.68 7.79 -8.37
CA ASN A 442 8.50 9.20 -8.70
C ASN A 442 7.03 9.61 -8.59
N TYR A 443 6.75 10.72 -7.90
CA TYR A 443 5.42 11.34 -7.86
C TYR A 443 4.96 11.76 -9.26
N GLY A 444 5.88 12.23 -10.09
CA GLY A 444 5.63 12.61 -11.48
C GLY A 444 5.91 11.48 -12.49
N PRO A 445 5.89 11.78 -13.79
CA PRO A 445 6.06 10.77 -14.84
C PRO A 445 7.47 10.17 -14.84
N VAL A 446 7.59 8.95 -15.38
CA VAL A 446 8.86 8.32 -15.79
C VAL A 446 8.72 7.92 -17.27
N PRO A 447 9.65 8.32 -18.17
CA PRO A 447 9.58 7.97 -19.58
C PRO A 447 9.67 6.46 -19.79
N THR A 448 8.91 5.94 -20.75
CA THR A 448 8.95 4.52 -21.17
C THR A 448 10.33 4.07 -21.66
N SER A 449 11.19 5.01 -22.09
CA SER A 449 12.58 4.74 -22.48
C SER A 449 13.54 4.56 -21.30
N GLN A 450 13.11 4.78 -20.05
CA GLN A 450 13.99 4.74 -18.88
C GLN A 450 14.66 3.36 -18.67
N PRO A 451 13.96 2.21 -18.75
CA PRO A 451 14.57 0.90 -18.55
C PRO A 451 15.66 0.60 -19.59
N GLN A 452 15.38 0.88 -20.86
CA GLN A 452 16.35 0.71 -21.95
C GLN A 452 17.60 1.56 -21.73
N LYS A 453 17.44 2.82 -21.31
CA LYS A 453 18.57 3.71 -21.00
C LYS A 453 19.36 3.27 -19.77
N LEU A 454 18.73 2.58 -18.82
CA LEU A 454 19.43 2.02 -17.66
C LEU A 454 20.26 0.81 -18.10
N LEU A 455 19.69 -0.08 -18.91
CA LEU A 455 20.40 -1.22 -19.48
C LEU A 455 21.65 -0.77 -20.25
N GLU A 456 21.51 0.22 -21.14
CA GLU A 456 22.65 0.79 -21.89
C GLU A 456 23.72 1.41 -20.97
N LEU A 457 23.31 2.07 -19.88
CA LEU A 457 24.22 2.63 -18.90
C LEU A 457 25.03 1.53 -18.19
N CYS A 458 24.35 0.48 -17.73
CA CYS A 458 24.97 -0.66 -17.06
C CYS A 458 25.93 -1.42 -18.00
N GLN A 459 25.52 -1.66 -19.24
CA GLN A 459 26.36 -2.33 -20.25
C GLN A 459 27.65 -1.55 -20.53
N ARG A 460 27.57 -0.23 -20.71
CA ARG A 460 28.74 0.64 -20.91
C ARG A 460 29.68 0.66 -19.70
N ALA A 461 29.13 0.46 -18.51
CA ALA A 461 29.88 0.42 -17.26
C ALA A 461 30.46 -0.96 -16.93
N GLY A 462 30.15 -2.01 -17.73
CA GLY A 462 30.54 -3.39 -17.43
C GLY A 462 29.81 -4.00 -16.23
N ASP A 463 28.62 -3.51 -15.91
CA ASP A 463 27.84 -4.02 -14.78
C ASP A 463 27.03 -5.26 -15.15
N VAL A 464 27.14 -6.29 -14.31
CA VAL A 464 26.43 -7.57 -14.44
C VAL A 464 25.24 -7.59 -13.47
N ASN A 465 24.05 -7.99 -13.94
CA ASN A 465 22.82 -8.15 -13.15
C ASN A 465 22.36 -6.92 -12.34
N VAL A 466 22.82 -5.71 -12.70
CA VAL A 466 22.43 -4.46 -12.02
C VAL A 466 21.08 -3.96 -12.53
N SER A 467 20.91 -3.84 -13.84
CA SER A 467 19.66 -3.32 -14.43
C SER A 467 18.45 -4.22 -14.20
N GLU A 468 18.64 -5.53 -14.09
CA GLU A 468 17.57 -6.52 -13.90
C GLU A 468 16.88 -6.42 -12.53
N ARG A 469 17.55 -5.81 -11.54
CA ARG A 469 17.04 -5.60 -10.18
C ARG A 469 16.49 -4.20 -9.95
N CYS A 470 16.49 -3.34 -10.98
CA CYS A 470 16.14 -1.93 -10.86
C CYS A 470 14.83 -1.61 -11.58
N GLU A 471 13.93 -0.90 -10.90
CA GLU A 471 12.67 -0.43 -11.51
C GLU A 471 12.33 1.00 -11.08
N ALA A 472 11.91 1.84 -12.04
CA ALA A 472 11.42 3.19 -11.78
C ALA A 472 9.91 3.28 -12.02
N PHE A 473 9.17 3.68 -11.00
CA PHE A 473 7.72 3.77 -11.02
C PHE A 473 7.27 5.22 -11.28
N ALA A 474 6.41 5.40 -12.28
CA ALA A 474 5.84 6.69 -12.65
C ALA A 474 4.55 6.97 -11.88
N CYS A 475 4.30 8.26 -11.60
CA CYS A 475 3.03 8.75 -11.09
C CYS A 475 2.53 8.00 -9.85
N VAL A 476 3.46 7.58 -8.96
CA VAL A 476 3.12 6.88 -7.73
C VAL A 476 2.50 7.88 -6.77
N THR A 477 1.17 7.89 -6.71
CA THR A 477 0.35 8.85 -5.94
C THR A 477 -0.86 8.12 -5.35
N PRO A 478 -1.52 8.65 -4.29
CA PRO A 478 -2.69 8.00 -3.70
C PRO A 478 -3.87 7.83 -4.66
N THR A 479 -4.01 8.72 -5.64
CA THR A 479 -5.06 8.68 -6.65
C THR A 479 -4.71 7.80 -7.85
N ASN A 480 -3.48 7.30 -7.95
CA ASN A 480 -3.05 6.36 -8.98
C ASN A 480 -2.76 4.98 -8.36
N ALA A 481 -3.84 4.23 -8.13
CA ALA A 481 -3.82 2.90 -7.53
C ALA A 481 -2.93 1.91 -8.30
N ASP A 482 -2.88 2.03 -9.63
CA ASP A 482 -2.11 1.14 -10.49
C ASP A 482 -0.62 1.26 -10.23
N SER A 483 -0.10 2.48 -10.24
CA SER A 483 1.31 2.75 -9.96
C SER A 483 1.68 2.36 -8.53
N ALA A 484 0.83 2.70 -7.55
CA ALA A 484 1.04 2.28 -6.16
C ALA A 484 1.06 0.74 -6.02
N ARG A 485 0.19 0.03 -6.76
CA ARG A 485 0.17 -1.45 -6.82
C ARG A 485 1.41 -2.04 -7.46
N GLN A 486 1.93 -1.43 -8.51
CA GLN A 486 3.14 -1.90 -9.18
C GLN A 486 4.33 -1.81 -8.20
N LEU A 487 4.49 -0.68 -7.51
CA LEU A 487 5.50 -0.52 -6.47
C LEU A 487 5.33 -1.54 -5.34
N ARG A 488 4.10 -1.71 -4.83
CA ARG A 488 3.79 -2.72 -3.81
C ARG A 488 4.13 -4.15 -4.26
N ARG A 489 3.83 -4.52 -5.51
CA ARG A 489 4.21 -5.83 -6.06
C ARG A 489 5.72 -6.02 -6.15
N HIS A 490 6.46 -4.96 -6.48
CA HIS A 490 7.91 -4.99 -6.51
C HIS A 490 8.50 -5.19 -5.10
N LEU A 491 7.93 -4.53 -4.08
CA LEU A 491 8.24 -4.79 -2.67
C LEU A 491 7.89 -6.23 -2.27
N ARG A 492 6.71 -6.74 -2.63
CA ARG A 492 6.31 -8.12 -2.35
C ARG A 492 7.36 -9.10 -2.87
N ARG A 493 7.83 -8.92 -4.11
CA ARG A 493 8.91 -9.74 -4.68
C ARG A 493 10.19 -9.67 -3.82
N ALA A 494 10.54 -8.50 -3.28
CA ALA A 494 11.69 -8.41 -2.38
C ALA A 494 11.47 -9.25 -1.11
N ILE A 495 10.25 -9.25 -0.56
CA ILE A 495 9.90 -10.01 0.65
C ILE A 495 9.78 -11.51 0.37
N THR A 496 9.20 -11.93 -0.76
CA THR A 496 8.95 -13.36 -1.07
C THR A 496 10.10 -14.03 -1.79
N ASP A 497 10.81 -13.29 -2.64
CA ASP A 497 11.80 -13.85 -3.55
C ASP A 497 13.23 -13.59 -3.07
N TYR A 498 13.46 -12.51 -2.31
CA TYR A 498 14.80 -12.07 -1.88
C TYR A 498 15.00 -12.16 -0.38
N ALA A 499 13.96 -11.96 0.45
CA ALA A 499 14.02 -12.40 1.83
C ALA A 499 14.09 -13.93 1.81
N LEU A 500 15.09 -14.47 2.50
CA LEU A 500 15.21 -15.91 2.75
C LEU A 500 14.82 -16.15 4.20
N PRO A 501 13.53 -16.05 4.58
CA PRO A 501 13.14 -16.40 5.93
C PRO A 501 13.53 -17.86 6.15
N LEU A 502 14.37 -18.09 7.16
CA LEU A 502 14.82 -19.44 7.48
C LEU A 502 13.65 -20.20 8.12
N PRO A 503 13.40 -21.46 7.71
CA PRO A 503 12.43 -22.27 8.41
C PRO A 503 12.93 -22.59 9.82
N LYS A 504 12.00 -22.78 10.75
CA LYS A 504 12.34 -23.42 12.04
C LYS A 504 12.33 -24.93 11.86
N LEU A 505 13.29 -25.61 12.48
CA LEU A 505 13.40 -27.06 12.45
C LEU A 505 12.85 -27.65 13.75
N ILE A 506 11.70 -28.29 13.66
CA ILE A 506 11.14 -29.13 14.71
C ILE A 506 12.01 -30.39 14.77
N VAL A 507 12.51 -30.74 15.95
CA VAL A 507 13.36 -31.90 16.16
C VAL A 507 12.58 -32.94 16.95
N ASP A 508 12.41 -34.11 16.33
CA ASP A 508 11.94 -35.31 17.01
C ASP A 508 12.98 -35.75 18.03
N VAL A 509 12.55 -35.89 19.29
CA VAL A 509 13.34 -36.32 20.45
C VAL A 509 12.78 -37.59 21.06
N SER A 510 11.92 -38.31 20.33
CA SER A 510 11.35 -39.58 20.75
C SER A 510 12.42 -40.67 20.85
N SER A 511 12.13 -41.72 21.60
CA SER A 511 13.07 -42.83 21.82
C SER A 511 13.49 -43.54 20.54
N SER A 512 12.69 -43.51 19.46
CA SER A 512 13.09 -44.15 18.20
C SER A 512 14.28 -43.46 17.54
N MET A 513 14.48 -42.17 17.81
CA MET A 513 15.65 -41.42 17.36
C MET A 513 16.95 -41.92 18.00
N ALA A 514 16.93 -42.42 19.25
CA ALA A 514 18.14 -42.91 19.92
C ALA A 514 18.69 -44.20 19.29
N ASP A 515 17.78 -45.04 18.75
CA ASP A 515 18.11 -46.33 18.17
C ASP A 515 18.31 -46.28 16.64
N VAL A 516 18.14 -45.11 16.02
CA VAL A 516 18.17 -44.98 14.56
C VAL A 516 19.56 -45.24 13.99
N LEU A 517 20.62 -44.75 14.64
CA LEU A 517 21.98 -44.80 14.10
C LEU A 517 22.70 -46.12 14.43
N THR A 518 23.34 -46.69 13.41
CA THR A 518 24.31 -47.76 13.61
C THR A 518 25.56 -47.26 14.35
N PRO A 519 26.30 -48.11 15.11
CA PRO A 519 27.51 -47.69 15.82
C PRO A 519 28.57 -47.01 14.94
N GLN A 520 28.65 -47.40 13.66
CA GLN A 520 29.57 -46.79 12.70
C GLN A 520 29.13 -45.37 12.29
N ALA A 521 27.82 -45.11 12.19
CA ALA A 521 27.27 -43.82 11.79
C ALA A 521 27.37 -42.76 12.90
N TYR A 522 27.49 -43.17 14.17
CA TYR A 522 27.72 -42.26 15.30
C TYR A 522 29.01 -41.42 15.14
N CYS A 523 30.04 -41.97 14.49
CA CYS A 523 31.29 -41.24 14.23
C CYS A 523 31.11 -40.04 13.30
N ASP A 524 30.14 -40.09 12.38
CA ASP A 524 29.90 -39.07 11.37
C ASP A 524 28.84 -38.03 11.83
N TRP A 525 28.08 -38.34 12.89
CA TRP A 525 27.04 -37.47 13.43
C TRP A 525 27.48 -36.03 13.74
N PRO A 526 28.67 -35.78 14.35
CA PRO A 526 29.11 -34.41 14.61
C PRO A 526 29.20 -33.53 13.36
N SER A 527 29.53 -34.12 12.20
CA SER A 527 29.55 -33.41 10.91
C SER A 527 28.14 -33.06 10.43
N THR A 528 27.19 -33.96 10.61
CA THR A 528 25.78 -33.75 10.29
C THR A 528 25.16 -32.67 11.18
N ALA A 529 25.39 -32.74 12.50
CA ALA A 529 24.97 -31.73 13.46
C ALA A 529 25.55 -30.34 13.12
N GLN A 530 26.82 -30.27 12.70
CA GLN A 530 27.45 -29.04 12.23
C GLN A 530 26.78 -28.51 10.96
N SER A 531 26.43 -29.39 10.01
CA SER A 531 25.77 -28.99 8.76
C SER A 531 24.38 -28.40 9.00
N ILE A 532 23.62 -28.97 9.94
CA ILE A 532 22.32 -28.44 10.39
C ILE A 532 22.52 -27.09 11.09
N SER A 533 23.47 -26.96 12.01
CA SER A 533 23.78 -25.68 12.67
C SER A 533 24.18 -24.59 11.67
N ASN A 534 25.00 -24.92 10.67
CA ASN A 534 25.46 -24.02 9.62
C ASN A 534 24.34 -23.53 8.69
N SER A 535 23.17 -24.17 8.70
CA SER A 535 21.99 -23.70 7.95
C SER A 535 21.41 -22.40 8.53
N GLY A 536 21.70 -22.10 9.81
CA GLY A 536 21.17 -20.93 10.51
C GLY A 536 19.74 -21.07 11.01
N MET A 537 19.10 -22.23 10.83
CA MET A 537 17.76 -22.50 11.36
C MET A 537 17.75 -22.50 12.89
N GLU A 538 16.64 -22.05 13.48
CA GLU A 538 16.35 -22.25 14.90
C GLU A 538 15.70 -23.62 15.11
N LEU A 539 15.89 -24.22 16.29
CA LEU A 539 15.27 -25.50 16.63
C LEU A 539 14.09 -25.34 17.58
N ILE A 540 13.09 -26.19 17.40
CA ILE A 540 12.02 -26.44 18.37
C ILE A 540 12.11 -27.90 18.76
N LEU A 541 12.39 -28.19 20.03
CA LEU A 541 12.41 -29.57 20.52
C LEU A 541 10.99 -30.01 20.84
N ALA A 542 10.53 -31.12 20.26
CA ALA A 542 9.12 -31.51 20.28
C ALA A 542 8.60 -31.87 21.69
N ASP A 543 9.47 -32.31 22.60
CA ASP A 543 9.12 -32.64 24.00
C ASP A 543 8.86 -31.40 24.88
N SER A 544 9.44 -30.26 24.53
CA SER A 544 9.62 -29.11 25.40
C SER A 544 9.19 -27.83 24.71
N TYR A 545 8.11 -27.91 23.90
CA TYR A 545 7.54 -26.88 23.01
C TYR A 545 7.70 -25.40 23.46
N GLN A 546 7.79 -25.15 24.76
CA GLN A 546 8.11 -23.86 25.36
C GLN A 546 9.57 -23.35 25.18
N THR A 547 10.49 -24.12 24.58
CA THR A 547 11.93 -23.78 24.50
C THR A 547 12.46 -23.82 23.06
N THR A 548 12.63 -22.65 22.44
CA THR A 548 13.31 -22.52 21.13
C THR A 548 14.82 -22.38 21.31
N VAL A 549 15.60 -23.17 20.57
CA VAL A 549 17.07 -23.07 20.56
C VAL A 549 17.50 -22.13 19.42
N ARG A 550 18.19 -21.05 19.79
CA ARG A 550 18.72 -20.06 18.84
C ARG A 550 19.84 -20.65 17.99
N SER A 551 19.92 -20.21 16.73
CA SER A 551 20.88 -20.67 15.72
C SER A 551 22.37 -20.61 16.15
N GLY A 552 23.22 -21.35 15.44
CA GLY A 552 24.67 -21.40 15.69
C GLY A 552 25.08 -22.50 16.68
N GLU A 553 26.01 -22.18 17.59
CA GLU A 553 26.56 -23.14 18.56
C GLU A 553 25.49 -23.81 19.45
N PRO A 554 24.45 -23.11 19.94
CA PRO A 554 23.41 -23.76 20.73
C PRO A 554 22.65 -24.84 19.94
N VAL A 555 22.37 -24.62 18.66
CA VAL A 555 21.79 -25.63 17.76
C VAL A 555 22.71 -26.81 17.59
N ARG A 556 24.01 -26.56 17.38
CA ARG A 556 25.00 -27.65 17.27
C ARG A 556 24.99 -28.53 18.51
N GLN A 557 25.03 -27.92 19.71
CA GLN A 557 25.02 -28.67 20.97
C GLN A 557 23.72 -29.43 21.18
N ALA A 558 22.57 -28.82 20.89
CA ALA A 558 21.28 -29.51 20.94
C ALA A 558 21.23 -30.74 20.01
N MET A 559 21.74 -30.62 18.78
CA MET A 559 21.81 -31.75 17.85
C MET A 559 22.82 -32.82 18.30
N LEU A 560 23.97 -32.45 18.87
CA LEU A 560 24.94 -33.41 19.40
C LEU A 560 24.35 -34.25 20.53
N ASN A 561 23.57 -33.61 21.41
CA ASN A 561 22.97 -34.26 22.58
C ASN A 561 21.65 -35.01 22.23
N LEU A 562 21.20 -34.95 20.98
CA LEU A 562 19.89 -35.45 20.55
C LEU A 562 19.61 -36.89 21.03
N PHE A 563 20.59 -37.78 20.88
CA PHE A 563 20.46 -39.19 21.23
C PHE A 563 20.66 -39.48 22.72
N GLU A 564 21.23 -38.54 23.47
CA GLU A 564 21.42 -38.66 24.93
C GLU A 564 20.19 -38.18 25.70
N THR A 565 19.41 -37.27 25.11
CA THR A 565 18.24 -36.64 25.73
C THR A 565 16.90 -37.21 25.25
N ALA A 566 16.91 -38.35 24.56
CA ALA A 566 15.69 -38.92 23.98
C ALA A 566 14.67 -39.30 25.06
N VAL A 567 13.42 -38.85 24.88
CA VAL A 567 12.32 -39.07 25.81
C VAL A 567 11.55 -40.33 25.40
N HIS A 568 11.25 -41.20 26.37
CA HIS A 568 10.42 -42.38 26.13
C HIS A 568 8.98 -41.99 25.79
N GLY A 569 8.54 -42.31 24.57
CA GLY A 569 7.17 -42.06 24.10
C GLY A 569 7.09 -41.75 22.59
N PRO A 570 5.88 -41.69 22.01
CA PRO A 570 5.68 -41.29 20.62
C PRO A 570 5.99 -39.80 20.41
N LEU A 571 6.12 -39.39 19.16
CA LEU A 571 6.27 -37.99 18.78
C LEU A 571 5.03 -37.18 19.19
N GLN A 572 5.18 -36.27 20.15
CA GLN A 572 4.09 -35.43 20.66
C GLN A 572 4.28 -33.97 20.27
N GLY A 573 3.18 -33.20 20.31
CA GLY A 573 3.22 -31.74 20.21
C GLY A 573 3.39 -31.15 18.80
N ILE A 574 3.68 -31.93 17.75
CA ILE A 574 3.86 -31.36 16.39
C ILE A 574 2.62 -30.60 15.94
N TYR A 575 1.43 -31.17 16.14
CA TYR A 575 0.20 -30.50 15.74
C TYR A 575 -0.03 -29.16 16.47
N ASP A 576 0.36 -29.09 17.74
CA ASP A 576 0.24 -27.86 18.52
C ASP A 576 1.31 -26.84 18.08
N ILE A 577 2.54 -27.30 17.79
CA ILE A 577 3.62 -26.50 17.21
C ILE A 577 3.19 -25.88 15.89
N THR A 578 2.68 -26.68 14.94
CA THR A 578 2.29 -26.18 13.62
C THR A 578 1.15 -25.18 13.66
N ARG A 579 0.33 -25.20 14.72
CA ARG A 579 -0.75 -24.24 14.94
C ARG A 579 -0.32 -22.94 15.60
N ALA A 580 0.68 -22.98 16.46
CA ALA A 580 1.07 -21.83 17.26
C ALA A 580 2.32 -21.11 16.74
N GLU A 581 3.20 -21.80 16.01
CA GLU A 581 4.30 -21.18 15.28
C GLU A 581 3.86 -20.60 13.94
N ARG A 582 4.54 -19.53 13.50
CA ARG A 582 4.31 -18.89 12.19
C ARG A 582 5.41 -19.25 11.21
N GLY A 583 5.17 -18.97 9.93
CA GLY A 583 6.18 -19.15 8.87
C GLY A 583 6.42 -20.61 8.47
N ALA A 584 7.51 -20.83 7.74
CA ALA A 584 7.87 -22.15 7.25
C ALA A 584 8.43 -23.01 8.39
N LEU A 585 7.85 -24.20 8.57
CA LEU A 585 8.28 -25.20 9.55
C LEU A 585 8.83 -26.43 8.84
N MET A 586 9.90 -26.99 9.36
CA MET A 586 10.45 -28.26 8.92
C MET A 586 10.49 -29.25 10.08
N LEU A 587 10.50 -30.54 9.78
CA LEU A 587 10.66 -31.60 10.77
C LEU A 587 11.96 -32.37 10.53
N PHE A 588 12.71 -32.67 11.58
CA PHE A 588 13.79 -33.63 11.62
C PHE A 588 13.35 -34.87 12.39
N THR A 589 13.32 -36.02 11.75
CA THR A 589 12.75 -37.26 12.30
C THR A 589 13.44 -38.50 11.70
N ASP A 590 13.18 -39.67 12.26
CA ASP A 590 13.51 -40.95 11.63
C ASP A 590 12.39 -41.41 10.66
N GLN A 591 12.53 -42.63 10.14
CA GLN A 591 11.53 -43.22 9.24
C GLN A 591 10.18 -43.48 9.93
N SER A 592 10.15 -43.74 11.24
CA SER A 592 8.91 -43.98 11.98
C SER A 592 8.11 -42.69 12.08
N GLY A 593 8.72 -41.61 12.58
CA GLY A 593 8.05 -40.32 12.71
C GLY A 593 7.63 -39.74 11.35
N PHE A 594 8.37 -40.00 10.27
CA PHE A 594 7.94 -39.64 8.90
C PHE A 594 6.57 -40.26 8.53
N HIS A 595 6.30 -41.50 8.94
CA HIS A 595 4.99 -42.13 8.71
C HIS A 595 3.91 -41.57 9.64
N GLU A 596 4.26 -41.23 10.89
CA GLU A 596 3.32 -40.68 11.87
C GLU A 596 2.81 -39.28 11.47
N VAL A 597 3.64 -38.47 10.79
CA VAL A 597 3.28 -37.10 10.40
C VAL A 597 2.52 -36.98 9.08
N ILE A 598 2.20 -38.10 8.41
CA ILE A 598 1.63 -38.10 7.06
C ILE A 598 0.31 -37.31 6.95
N ASN A 599 -0.47 -37.26 8.04
CA ASN A 599 -1.78 -36.61 8.08
C ASN A 599 -1.73 -35.07 8.20
N TYR A 600 -0.57 -34.50 8.52
CA TYR A 600 -0.37 -33.05 8.67
C TYR A 600 0.93 -32.57 8.02
N ARG A 601 1.55 -33.39 7.14
CA ARG A 601 2.74 -33.01 6.37
C ARG A 601 2.53 -31.76 5.51
N ASP A 602 1.29 -31.48 5.11
CA ASP A 602 0.94 -30.30 4.31
C ASP A 602 1.16 -28.98 5.07
N ASP A 603 1.16 -29.02 6.41
CA ASP A 603 1.49 -27.89 7.28
C ASP A 603 3.02 -27.68 7.43
N LEU A 604 3.82 -28.63 6.94
CA LEU A 604 5.28 -28.58 6.96
C LEU A 604 5.83 -28.21 5.57
N ALA A 605 6.79 -27.29 5.54
CA ALA A 605 7.52 -26.93 4.33
C ALA A 605 8.42 -28.06 3.83
N GLY A 606 8.95 -28.88 4.74
CA GLY A 606 9.74 -30.06 4.40
C GLY A 606 10.07 -30.94 5.61
N ILE A 607 10.48 -32.17 5.35
CA ILE A 607 10.84 -33.16 6.36
C ILE A 607 12.23 -33.73 6.03
N ILE A 608 13.12 -33.74 7.00
CA ILE A 608 14.45 -34.35 6.94
C ILE A 608 14.37 -35.66 7.71
N VAL A 609 14.59 -36.76 6.99
CA VAL A 609 14.55 -38.12 7.52
C VAL A 609 15.98 -38.63 7.73
N LEU A 610 16.32 -38.93 8.97
CA LEU A 610 17.59 -39.56 9.35
C LEU A 610 17.56 -41.06 9.03
N GLN A 611 18.55 -41.52 8.27
CA GLN A 611 18.70 -42.93 7.91
C GLN A 611 19.67 -43.66 8.85
N PRO A 612 19.59 -45.00 8.99
CA PRO A 612 20.44 -45.75 9.91
C PRO A 612 21.95 -45.69 9.64
N ASN A 613 22.31 -45.38 8.40
CA ASN A 613 23.69 -45.16 7.97
C ASN A 613 24.19 -43.72 8.24
N GLY A 614 23.39 -42.88 8.90
CA GLY A 614 23.71 -41.46 9.16
C GLY A 614 23.41 -40.50 8.01
N SER A 615 22.98 -41.00 6.85
CA SER A 615 22.61 -40.13 5.72
C SER A 615 21.25 -39.46 5.94
N LEU A 616 21.06 -38.29 5.32
CA LEU A 616 19.83 -37.52 5.41
C LEU A 616 19.06 -37.59 4.09
N VAL A 617 17.75 -37.80 4.19
CA VAL A 617 16.83 -37.67 3.05
C VAL A 617 15.93 -36.48 3.30
N ILE A 618 15.83 -35.54 2.36
CA ILE A 618 14.92 -34.39 2.47
C ILE A 618 13.73 -34.54 1.53
N CYS A 619 12.53 -34.53 2.08
CA CYS A 619 11.26 -34.48 1.36
C CYS A 619 10.69 -33.06 1.48
N MET A 620 10.41 -32.40 0.35
CA MET A 620 9.95 -31.00 0.34
C MET A 620 8.50 -30.92 -0.11
N ASN A 621 7.73 -30.01 0.49
CA ASN A 621 6.40 -29.64 0.03
C ASN A 621 6.52 -28.87 -1.29
N LYS A 622 5.79 -29.28 -2.33
CA LYS A 622 5.86 -28.67 -3.67
C LYS A 622 5.61 -27.17 -3.67
N SER A 623 4.75 -26.68 -2.77
CA SER A 623 4.43 -25.25 -2.68
C SER A 623 5.57 -24.40 -2.09
N GLN A 624 6.48 -25.01 -1.33
CA GLN A 624 7.57 -24.32 -0.60
C GLN A 624 8.97 -24.68 -1.11
N GLU A 625 9.08 -25.63 -2.05
CA GLU A 625 10.36 -26.15 -2.54
C GLU A 625 11.31 -25.06 -3.03
N SER A 626 10.82 -24.09 -3.81
CA SER A 626 11.65 -22.99 -4.31
C SER A 626 12.25 -22.16 -3.19
N LEU A 627 11.47 -21.87 -2.14
CA LEU A 627 11.94 -21.13 -0.97
C LEU A 627 13.01 -21.93 -0.22
N LEU A 628 12.77 -23.21 0.06
CA LEU A 628 13.72 -24.07 0.77
C LEU A 628 15.04 -24.21 0.01
N ARG A 629 14.99 -24.42 -1.31
CA ARG A 629 16.18 -24.52 -2.16
C ARG A 629 17.07 -23.29 -2.12
N ARG A 630 16.50 -22.10 -1.88
CA ARG A 630 17.27 -20.86 -1.70
C ARG A 630 17.70 -20.67 -0.24
N ALA A 631 16.81 -20.91 0.72
CA ALA A 631 17.02 -20.59 2.13
C ALA A 631 18.05 -21.53 2.78
N ILE A 632 17.98 -22.83 2.48
CA ILE A 632 18.83 -23.86 3.10
C ILE A 632 19.62 -24.67 2.06
N GLN A 633 20.03 -24.01 0.96
CA GLN A 633 20.74 -24.63 -0.17
C GLN A 633 21.92 -25.51 0.28
N LYS A 634 22.71 -25.02 1.23
CA LYS A 634 23.86 -25.74 1.76
C LYS A 634 23.45 -27.05 2.44
N LEU A 635 22.41 -27.03 3.27
CA LEU A 635 21.91 -28.24 3.93
C LEU A 635 21.34 -29.23 2.91
N ILE A 636 20.57 -28.74 1.93
CA ILE A 636 20.02 -29.58 0.86
C ILE A 636 21.13 -30.30 0.08
N ALA A 637 22.28 -29.65 -0.15
CA ALA A 637 23.43 -30.28 -0.81
C ALA A 637 24.06 -31.43 0.00
N HIS A 638 23.80 -31.53 1.31
CA HIS A 638 24.23 -32.64 2.17
C HIS A 638 23.16 -33.74 2.31
N CYS A 639 21.98 -33.55 1.71
CA CYS A 639 20.88 -34.51 1.76
C CYS A 639 20.66 -35.18 0.40
N SER A 640 20.21 -36.43 0.43
CA SER A 640 19.55 -37.04 -0.73
C SER A 640 18.14 -36.45 -0.89
N ILE A 641 17.70 -36.20 -2.11
CA ILE A 641 16.35 -35.66 -2.37
C ILE A 641 15.34 -36.82 -2.40
N GLY A 642 14.37 -36.77 -1.47
CA GLY A 642 13.22 -37.67 -1.44
C GLY A 642 12.07 -37.20 -2.33
N GLU A 643 10.98 -37.96 -2.36
CA GLU A 643 9.79 -37.61 -3.14
C GLU A 643 9.12 -36.35 -2.57
N SER A 644 8.86 -35.37 -3.43
CA SER A 644 8.15 -34.15 -3.04
C SER A 644 6.66 -34.43 -2.88
N TYR A 645 6.05 -33.93 -1.81
CA TYR A 645 4.64 -34.13 -1.51
C TYR A 645 3.81 -32.87 -1.81
#